data_AF-A0AAF0W5P6-F1
#
_entry.id   AF-A0AAF0W5P6-F1
#
_cell.length_a   1.000
_cell.length_b   1.000
_cell.length_c   1.000
_cell.angle_alpha   90.00
_cell.angle_beta   90.00
_cell.angle_gamma   90.00
#
_symmetry.space_group_name_H-M   'P 1'
#
loop_
_entity.id
_entity.type
_entity.pdbx_description
1 polymer ?
#
loop_
_entity_poly.entity_id
_entity_poly.type
_entity_poly.pdbx_seq_one_letter_code
_entity_poly.pdbx_strand_id
1 'polypeptide(L)'
;MQDSKKGNLPFRHGVTLSKSQCPSKPKEIESMKAVPYASACGSLMYAMLCTRPDICFAVGMVSRYQSNPGQEHWSAVKAILKYMRRTKEYMLVYKSSDLLPLGYTDSDFQTDKDKRKSTSGCVFTLGGGAVIWRSVKQKCIADSTMEAEYVAASEAAKEAIWFRNFLLDLDVVPNLPQQITIYCDNTGAVANTKEPRAHKAAKHIERKYHLIRQFVKRGDIIVADIASKDNRADPFTKSLPAKAFQEHVEAIGVFTGSFYCLLCSEFLQPWLMEVLQKVGKGHPETAVWIYSDNSPDIEGEALIEILESLNDSNNRIKDWNYYFVKPCPSWSHVTCRDEHVIYLSLASNGFSGTLSPSITKLKFLVSLDLEDNNLSGELPDYLGTMPQLQNIKFARNGFNGSIPSSWGQLSRLKHLDLSSNDLTGRIPTPLFSVPVFNFSGTHLACGSSLQEPCVSGSSIPGSTRKSKLKAVITGVTSGAFVLLLLGAIFMYRSYRVRTYKRDVYVDVEGEYECKLSFGQLRRFSWREIQLATDNFNENNIIGQGGFGKVYKGLLLDGTRVAVKRLNDYQSPGGEEAFLREIDLISVAVHKNLLRLIGFYTTSVERILIYPFMRNISVAYQLRDLKPGEKGLDWQTRKRIALGAAQGLEYLHEHCNPKIIHRDLKAANILLDDDFEPVLGDFGLAKLVDTRLTHITTQVRGTMGHIAPEYLSTGKSSEKTDVFGYGITLLELVTGQRAIDFSRLEEEEDVLLLDHIKKLLREKRLAYIVDEHMKIDDPTEVETVIQIALLCTQSSPEDRPTMSEVVGMLQGDVMTDRWAEWEQQEEVRNQEFSLLSYQYIWSEETTQDQEAIQLSQAR
;
A
#
# COMPACT_ATOMS: atom_id res chain seq x y z
N MET A 1 3.40 -22.65 2.84
CA MET A 1 3.33 -23.08 1.43
C MET A 1 4.60 -23.76 0.90
N GLN A 2 5.81 -23.53 1.46
CA GLN A 2 7.08 -24.01 0.89
C GLN A 2 7.30 -25.55 0.90
N ASP A 3 6.57 -26.30 1.73
CA ASP A 3 6.71 -27.78 1.83
C ASP A 3 5.50 -28.61 1.34
N SER A 4 4.43 -27.97 0.87
CA SER A 4 3.23 -28.63 0.35
C SER A 4 3.35 -29.23 -1.07
N LYS A 5 2.77 -30.41 -1.31
CA LYS A 5 2.63 -30.99 -2.67
C LYS A 5 1.96 -30.03 -3.67
N LYS A 6 2.47 -29.94 -4.91
CA LYS A 6 1.89 -29.14 -5.99
C LYS A 6 0.56 -29.76 -6.46
N GLY A 7 -0.46 -28.92 -6.71
CA GLY A 7 -1.79 -29.32 -7.19
C GLY A 7 -1.99 -28.94 -8.65
N ASN A 8 -2.80 -29.71 -9.39
CA ASN A 8 -3.04 -29.47 -10.83
C ASN A 8 -4.32 -28.68 -11.13
N LEU A 9 -5.28 -28.65 -10.20
CA LEU A 9 -6.56 -27.98 -10.36
C LEU A 9 -6.90 -27.21 -9.07
N PRO A 10 -7.50 -26.01 -9.17
CA PRO A 10 -7.96 -25.26 -8.00
C PRO A 10 -9.16 -25.93 -7.34
N PHE A 11 -10.01 -26.59 -8.12
CA PHE A 11 -11.18 -27.32 -7.64
C PHE A 11 -11.32 -28.63 -8.43
N ARG A 12 -11.47 -29.76 -7.73
CA ARG A 12 -11.54 -31.07 -8.38
C ARG A 12 -12.93 -31.31 -8.94
N HIS A 13 -12.99 -31.91 -10.13
CA HIS A 13 -14.24 -32.33 -10.73
C HIS A 13 -15.02 -33.29 -9.80
N GLY A 14 -16.32 -33.03 -9.62
CA GLY A 14 -17.22 -33.83 -8.79
C GLY A 14 -17.19 -33.55 -7.29
N VAL A 15 -16.35 -32.64 -6.81
CA VAL A 15 -16.40 -32.18 -5.41
C VAL A 15 -17.55 -31.19 -5.25
N THR A 16 -18.39 -31.39 -4.24
CA THR A 16 -19.47 -30.45 -3.90
C THR A 16 -19.35 -30.02 -2.45
N LEU A 17 -19.54 -28.73 -2.17
CA LEU A 17 -19.58 -28.20 -0.82
C LEU A 17 -21.03 -27.93 -0.39
N SER A 18 -21.33 -28.09 0.89
CA SER A 18 -22.67 -27.84 1.47
C SER A 18 -22.61 -27.56 2.97
N LYS A 19 -23.64 -26.91 3.51
CA LYS A 19 -23.75 -26.65 4.96
C LYS A 19 -23.77 -27.92 5.81
N SER A 20 -24.13 -29.07 5.24
CA SER A 20 -24.05 -30.36 5.95
C SER A 20 -22.62 -30.77 6.33
N GLN A 21 -21.60 -30.17 5.71
CA GLN A 21 -20.18 -30.41 6.02
C GLN A 21 -19.63 -29.44 7.08
N CYS A 22 -20.45 -28.50 7.58
CA CYS A 22 -20.10 -27.64 8.71
C CYS A 22 -19.98 -28.46 10.01
N PRO A 23 -19.07 -28.11 10.92
CA PRO A 23 -18.87 -28.83 12.17
C PRO A 23 -20.13 -28.71 13.05
N SER A 24 -20.62 -29.85 13.53
CA SER A 24 -21.79 -29.91 14.43
C SER A 24 -21.44 -30.43 15.83
N LYS A 25 -20.29 -31.12 15.97
CA LYS A 25 -19.80 -31.62 17.27
C LYS A 25 -18.85 -30.61 17.94
N PRO A 26 -18.90 -30.42 19.27
CA PRO A 26 -18.03 -29.48 19.98
C PRO A 26 -16.52 -29.69 19.72
N LYS A 27 -16.06 -30.94 19.62
CA LYS A 27 -14.66 -31.27 19.30
C LYS A 27 -14.24 -30.81 17.90
N GLU A 28 -15.16 -30.92 16.92
CA GLU A 28 -14.91 -30.49 15.54
C GLU A 28 -14.88 -28.96 15.47
N ILE A 29 -15.81 -28.28 16.14
CA ILE A 29 -15.85 -26.80 16.23
C ILE A 29 -14.54 -26.28 16.84
N GLU A 30 -14.09 -26.85 17.95
CA GLU A 30 -12.84 -26.44 18.61
C GLU A 30 -11.62 -26.67 17.71
N SER A 31 -11.59 -27.80 16.97
CA SER A 31 -10.52 -28.06 16.01
C SER A 31 -10.50 -27.06 14.84
N MET A 32 -11.66 -26.57 14.42
CA MET A 32 -11.79 -25.62 13.31
C MET A 32 -11.45 -24.18 13.73
N LYS A 33 -11.57 -23.81 15.00
CA LYS A 33 -11.16 -22.47 15.50
C LYS A 33 -9.69 -22.15 15.26
N ALA A 34 -8.81 -23.16 15.29
CA ALA A 34 -7.38 -22.99 15.02
C ALA A 34 -7.03 -22.90 13.52
N VAL A 35 -8.00 -23.16 12.63
CA VAL A 35 -7.78 -23.13 11.19
C VAL A 35 -7.93 -21.70 10.68
N PRO A 36 -6.94 -21.13 9.98
CA PRO A 36 -7.00 -19.76 9.46
C PRO A 36 -7.85 -19.68 8.17
N TYR A 37 -9.10 -20.12 8.24
CA TYR A 37 -9.97 -20.26 7.07
C TYR A 37 -10.30 -18.91 6.42
N ALA A 38 -10.79 -17.96 7.22
CA ALA A 38 -11.18 -16.64 6.74
C ALA A 38 -9.99 -15.86 6.15
N SER A 39 -8.85 -15.86 6.85
CA SER A 39 -7.60 -15.26 6.36
C SER A 39 -7.14 -15.88 5.04
N ALA A 40 -7.16 -17.22 4.92
CA ALA A 40 -6.77 -17.90 3.68
C ALA A 40 -7.73 -17.64 2.52
N CYS A 41 -9.04 -17.64 2.77
CA CYS A 41 -10.04 -17.24 1.76
C CYS A 41 -9.80 -15.80 1.32
N GLY A 42 -9.56 -14.89 2.26
CA GLY A 42 -9.22 -13.49 2.00
C GLY A 42 -8.05 -13.29 1.05
N SER A 43 -6.93 -13.93 1.33
CA SER A 43 -5.74 -13.86 0.47
C SER A 43 -6.00 -14.42 -0.93
N LEU A 44 -6.80 -15.49 -1.04
CA LEU A 44 -7.18 -16.08 -2.32
C LEU A 44 -8.16 -15.19 -3.10
N MET A 45 -9.06 -14.50 -2.41
CA MET A 45 -10.00 -13.55 -3.00
C MET A 45 -9.28 -12.33 -3.55
N TYR A 46 -8.28 -11.84 -2.83
CA TYR A 46 -7.41 -10.78 -3.34
C TYR A 46 -6.72 -11.18 -4.66
N ALA A 47 -6.10 -12.37 -4.70
CA ALA A 47 -5.48 -12.89 -5.93
C ALA A 47 -6.52 -13.06 -7.06
N MET A 48 -7.70 -13.59 -6.74
CA MET A 48 -8.81 -13.78 -7.69
C MET A 48 -9.27 -12.46 -8.33
N LEU A 49 -9.37 -11.39 -7.55
CA LEU A 49 -9.90 -10.11 -8.03
C LEU A 49 -8.89 -9.34 -8.88
N CYS A 50 -7.59 -9.52 -8.64
CA CYS A 50 -6.55 -8.71 -9.29
C CYS A 50 -5.89 -9.41 -10.49
N THR A 51 -5.46 -10.66 -10.33
CA THR A 51 -4.51 -11.29 -11.29
C THR A 51 -4.84 -12.73 -11.65
N ARG A 52 -5.75 -13.38 -10.93
CA ARG A 52 -6.02 -14.82 -11.05
C ARG A 52 -7.50 -15.12 -11.33
N PRO A 53 -8.03 -14.75 -12.51
CA PRO A 53 -9.39 -15.09 -12.89
C PRO A 53 -9.64 -16.61 -12.90
N ASP A 54 -8.60 -17.42 -13.12
CA ASP A 54 -8.62 -18.88 -13.17
C ASP A 54 -8.99 -19.56 -11.85
N ILE A 55 -8.84 -18.90 -10.70
CA ILE A 55 -9.28 -19.45 -9.41
C ILE A 55 -10.68 -18.97 -8.99
N CYS A 56 -11.34 -18.14 -9.80
CA CYS A 56 -12.52 -17.38 -9.40
C CYS A 56 -13.69 -18.26 -8.92
N PHE A 57 -14.04 -19.29 -9.68
CA PHE A 57 -15.07 -20.24 -9.28
C PHE A 57 -14.74 -20.98 -7.97
N ALA A 58 -13.51 -21.47 -7.86
CA ALA A 58 -13.08 -22.25 -6.70
C ALA A 58 -13.13 -21.42 -5.41
N VAL A 59 -12.69 -20.16 -5.51
CA VAL A 59 -12.69 -19.20 -4.39
C VAL A 59 -14.13 -18.80 -4.03
N GLY A 60 -14.97 -18.49 -5.02
CA GLY A 60 -16.39 -18.18 -4.80
C GLY A 60 -17.23 -19.32 -4.23
N MET A 61 -16.74 -20.57 -4.31
CA MET A 61 -17.36 -21.72 -3.66
C MET A 61 -16.96 -21.86 -2.19
N VAL A 62 -15.68 -21.64 -1.86
CA VAL A 62 -15.19 -21.76 -0.47
C VAL A 62 -15.58 -20.55 0.39
N SER A 63 -15.66 -19.34 -0.19
CA SER A 63 -16.05 -18.12 0.55
C SER A 63 -17.44 -18.23 1.20
N ARG A 64 -18.36 -18.99 0.59
CA ARG A 64 -19.74 -19.21 1.09
C ARG A 64 -19.81 -19.81 2.50
N TYR A 65 -18.74 -20.42 2.98
CA TYR A 65 -18.69 -21.13 4.27
C TYR A 65 -17.77 -20.45 5.30
N GLN A 66 -17.37 -19.20 5.06
CA GLN A 66 -16.43 -18.46 5.90
C GLN A 66 -16.89 -18.30 7.37
N SER A 67 -18.20 -18.17 7.60
CA SER A 67 -18.77 -18.01 8.94
C SER A 67 -18.78 -19.30 9.77
N ASN A 68 -18.80 -20.47 9.12
CA ASN A 68 -18.77 -21.76 9.82
C ASN A 68 -18.09 -22.85 8.97
N PRO A 69 -16.76 -22.80 8.80
CA PRO A 69 -16.05 -23.73 7.92
C PRO A 69 -15.87 -25.10 8.58
N GLY A 70 -15.96 -26.17 7.77
CA GLY A 70 -15.66 -27.54 8.17
C GLY A 70 -14.38 -28.07 7.55
N GLN A 71 -14.01 -29.30 7.91
CA GLN A 71 -12.76 -29.91 7.46
C GLN A 71 -12.72 -30.16 5.94
N GLU A 72 -13.86 -30.43 5.31
CA GLU A 72 -13.97 -30.57 3.86
C GLU A 72 -13.80 -29.23 3.15
N HIS A 73 -14.40 -28.16 3.70
CA HIS A 73 -14.20 -26.79 3.24
C HIS A 73 -12.71 -26.41 3.30
N TRP A 74 -12.03 -26.71 4.41
CA TRP A 74 -10.59 -26.44 4.53
C TRP A 74 -9.74 -27.27 3.57
N SER A 75 -10.17 -28.48 3.25
CA SER A 75 -9.50 -29.33 2.26
C SER A 75 -9.60 -28.77 0.85
N ALA A 76 -10.72 -28.11 0.52
CA ALA A 76 -10.88 -27.36 -0.73
C ALA A 76 -9.95 -26.12 -0.80
N VAL A 77 -9.88 -25.31 0.26
CA VAL A 77 -8.94 -24.16 0.33
C VAL A 77 -7.49 -24.61 0.15
N LYS A 78 -7.09 -25.71 0.79
CA LYS A 78 -5.76 -26.31 0.60
C LYS A 78 -5.54 -26.78 -0.85
N ALA A 79 -6.56 -27.20 -1.58
CA ALA A 79 -6.42 -27.58 -2.98
C ALA A 79 -6.09 -26.36 -3.85
N ILE A 80 -6.79 -25.23 -3.62
CA ILE A 80 -6.53 -23.95 -4.29
C ILE A 80 -5.10 -23.49 -4.03
N LEU A 81 -4.65 -23.49 -2.76
CA LEU A 81 -3.28 -23.10 -2.41
C LEU A 81 -2.20 -23.98 -3.07
N LYS A 82 -2.47 -25.29 -3.22
CA LYS A 82 -1.55 -26.20 -3.93
C LYS A 82 -1.50 -25.92 -5.42
N TYR A 83 -2.61 -25.52 -6.02
CA TYR A 83 -2.67 -25.08 -7.41
C TYR A 83 -1.93 -23.75 -7.61
N MET A 84 -2.15 -22.77 -6.73
CA MET A 84 -1.42 -21.50 -6.70
C MET A 84 0.09 -21.71 -6.61
N ARG A 85 0.54 -22.66 -5.78
CA ARG A 85 1.97 -23.02 -5.72
C ARG A 85 2.52 -23.58 -7.04
N ARG A 86 1.73 -24.38 -7.77
CA ARG A 86 2.14 -24.91 -9.08
C ARG A 86 2.23 -23.80 -10.13
N THR A 87 1.31 -22.84 -10.05
CA THR A 87 1.08 -21.76 -11.02
C THR A 87 1.61 -20.41 -10.54
N LYS A 88 2.65 -20.40 -9.70
CA LYS A 88 3.24 -19.17 -9.15
C LYS A 88 3.81 -18.23 -10.22
N GLU A 89 4.12 -18.77 -11.40
CA GLU A 89 4.68 -18.08 -12.57
C GLU A 89 3.60 -17.74 -13.61
N TYR A 90 2.34 -18.09 -13.36
CA TYR A 90 1.24 -17.72 -14.25
C TYR A 90 0.95 -16.24 -14.08
N MET A 91 0.76 -15.55 -15.20
CA MET A 91 0.41 -14.14 -15.24
C MET A 91 -0.67 -13.90 -16.29
N LEU A 92 -1.41 -12.81 -16.12
CA LEU A 92 -2.39 -12.35 -17.10
C LEU A 92 -1.65 -11.57 -18.20
N VAL A 93 -1.80 -12.00 -19.45
CA VAL A 93 -1.04 -11.50 -20.59
C VAL A 93 -1.99 -10.92 -21.62
N TYR A 94 -1.67 -9.71 -22.07
CA TYR A 94 -2.38 -8.98 -23.11
C TYR A 94 -1.48 -8.82 -24.33
N LYS A 95 -2.08 -8.91 -25.52
CA LYS A 95 -1.45 -8.73 -26.83
C LYS A 95 -1.84 -7.36 -27.38
N SER A 96 -0.95 -6.74 -28.15
CA SER A 96 -1.20 -5.46 -28.82
C SER A 96 -2.08 -5.54 -30.06
N SER A 97 -2.33 -6.76 -30.57
CA SER A 97 -3.22 -7.01 -31.71
C SER A 97 -4.63 -7.38 -31.25
N ASP A 98 -5.64 -7.02 -32.05
CA ASP A 98 -7.06 -7.34 -31.84
C ASP A 98 -7.65 -6.83 -30.51
N LEU A 99 -7.72 -5.50 -30.35
CA LEU A 99 -8.42 -4.81 -29.25
C LEU A 99 -9.96 -4.90 -29.37
N LEU A 100 -10.48 -6.03 -29.82
CA LEU A 100 -11.92 -6.27 -29.93
C LEU A 100 -12.46 -6.72 -28.57
N PRO A 101 -13.38 -5.97 -27.93
CA PRO A 101 -14.01 -6.41 -26.70
C PRO A 101 -14.97 -7.59 -26.99
N LEU A 102 -14.70 -8.73 -26.36
CA LEU A 102 -15.53 -9.94 -26.46
C LEU A 102 -15.98 -10.38 -25.08
N GLY A 103 -17.28 -10.63 -24.92
CA GLY A 103 -17.87 -11.17 -23.71
C GLY A 103 -18.24 -12.64 -23.84
N TYR A 104 -18.14 -13.38 -22.74
CA TYR A 104 -18.57 -14.77 -22.61
C TYR A 104 -19.40 -14.90 -21.34
N THR A 105 -20.47 -15.69 -21.41
CA THR A 105 -21.35 -15.98 -20.28
C THR A 105 -21.68 -17.46 -20.22
N ASP A 106 -21.87 -17.97 -19.01
CA ASP A 106 -22.29 -19.35 -18.74
C ASP A 106 -23.09 -19.39 -17.43
N SER A 107 -23.88 -20.43 -17.21
CA SER A 107 -24.53 -20.67 -15.92
C SER A 107 -24.63 -22.15 -15.58
N ASP A 108 -24.12 -22.53 -14.41
CA ASP A 108 -24.31 -23.90 -13.91
C ASP A 108 -25.54 -23.99 -13.00
N PHE A 109 -26.53 -24.77 -13.45
CA PHE A 109 -27.88 -24.82 -12.91
C PHE A 109 -27.93 -25.50 -11.53
N GLN A 110 -28.52 -24.80 -10.56
CA GLN A 110 -28.71 -25.30 -9.18
C GLN A 110 -27.43 -25.84 -8.51
N THR A 111 -26.29 -25.20 -8.76
CA THR A 111 -25.00 -25.53 -8.14
C THR A 111 -24.97 -25.40 -6.62
N ASP A 112 -25.73 -24.45 -6.04
CA ASP A 112 -25.90 -24.35 -4.59
C ASP A 112 -26.92 -25.41 -4.11
N LYS A 113 -26.41 -26.50 -3.53
CA LYS A 113 -27.27 -27.57 -2.98
C LYS A 113 -28.13 -27.11 -1.80
N ASP A 114 -27.71 -26.08 -1.06
CA ASP A 114 -28.38 -25.62 0.14
C ASP A 114 -29.56 -24.70 -0.21
N LYS A 115 -29.41 -23.81 -1.20
CA LYS A 115 -30.45 -22.85 -1.62
C LYS A 115 -31.09 -23.14 -2.99
N ARG A 116 -30.64 -24.18 -3.70
CA ARG A 116 -31.07 -24.54 -5.07
C ARG A 116 -30.91 -23.40 -6.08
N LYS A 117 -29.92 -22.55 -5.88
CA LYS A 117 -29.59 -21.42 -6.76
C LYS A 117 -28.48 -21.80 -7.74
N SER A 118 -28.56 -21.28 -8.95
CA SER A 118 -27.53 -21.46 -10.00
C SER A 118 -26.33 -20.54 -9.77
N THR A 119 -25.20 -20.82 -10.41
CA THR A 119 -24.00 -19.96 -10.39
C THR A 119 -23.79 -19.43 -11.80
N SER A 120 -23.79 -18.11 -11.96
CA SER A 120 -23.52 -17.41 -13.20
C SER A 120 -22.07 -16.98 -13.28
N GLY A 121 -21.47 -17.19 -14.44
CA GLY A 121 -20.11 -16.80 -14.75
C GLY A 121 -20.08 -15.90 -15.95
N CYS A 122 -19.22 -14.90 -15.92
CA CYS A 122 -18.91 -14.11 -17.11
C CYS A 122 -17.44 -13.75 -17.16
N VAL A 123 -16.93 -13.57 -18.38
CA VAL A 123 -15.59 -13.03 -18.64
C VAL A 123 -15.63 -12.17 -19.89
N PHE A 124 -15.05 -10.98 -19.83
CA PHE A 124 -14.78 -10.14 -20.97
C PHE A 124 -13.29 -10.11 -21.23
N THR A 125 -12.90 -10.26 -22.49
CA THR A 125 -11.51 -10.25 -22.92
C THR A 125 -11.23 -9.07 -23.84
N LEU A 126 -10.04 -8.50 -23.73
CA LEU A 126 -9.50 -7.45 -24.58
C LEU A 126 -8.02 -7.75 -24.83
N GLY A 127 -7.53 -7.64 -26.07
CA GLY A 127 -6.14 -8.00 -26.40
C GLY A 127 -5.79 -9.46 -26.04
N GLY A 128 -6.76 -10.37 -26.06
CA GLY A 128 -6.56 -11.79 -25.72
C GLY A 128 -6.45 -12.12 -24.23
N GLY A 129 -6.50 -11.14 -23.33
CA GLY A 129 -6.53 -11.34 -21.87
C GLY A 129 -7.87 -10.95 -21.25
N ALA A 130 -8.23 -11.56 -20.12
CA ALA A 130 -9.41 -11.17 -19.35
C ALA A 130 -9.26 -9.76 -18.74
N VAL A 131 -10.30 -8.95 -18.80
CA VAL A 131 -10.34 -7.60 -18.20
C VAL A 131 -11.50 -7.43 -17.22
N ILE A 132 -12.57 -8.19 -17.39
CA ILE A 132 -13.70 -8.26 -16.46
C ILE A 132 -14.01 -9.74 -16.28
N TRP A 133 -14.21 -10.19 -15.05
CA TRP A 133 -14.62 -11.57 -14.78
C TRP A 133 -15.43 -11.69 -13.49
N ARG A 134 -16.23 -12.75 -13.41
CA ARG A 134 -17.17 -12.97 -12.31
C ARG A 134 -17.58 -14.43 -12.22
N SER A 135 -17.79 -14.89 -10.99
CA SER A 135 -18.46 -16.15 -10.64
C SER A 135 -19.38 -15.89 -9.45
N VAL A 136 -20.69 -15.75 -9.67
CA VAL A 136 -21.64 -15.31 -8.63
C VAL A 136 -22.88 -16.20 -8.61
N LYS A 137 -23.43 -16.43 -7.42
CA LYS A 137 -24.69 -17.16 -7.24
C LYS A 137 -25.88 -16.29 -7.63
N GLN A 138 -26.83 -16.83 -8.39
CA GLN A 138 -28.01 -16.09 -8.83
C GLN A 138 -28.91 -15.66 -7.65
N LYS A 139 -29.50 -14.46 -7.76
CA LYS A 139 -30.48 -13.96 -6.79
C LYS A 139 -31.78 -14.76 -6.81
N CYS A 140 -32.24 -15.17 -7.99
CA CYS A 140 -33.44 -16.00 -8.18
C CYS A 140 -33.11 -17.50 -8.20
N ILE A 141 -34.13 -18.33 -7.99
CA ILE A 141 -34.08 -19.76 -8.28
C ILE A 141 -34.61 -19.92 -9.71
N ALA A 142 -33.76 -20.40 -10.62
CA ALA A 142 -34.19 -20.67 -11.99
C ALA A 142 -34.97 -21.99 -12.05
N ASP A 143 -36.02 -22.03 -12.87
CA ASP A 143 -36.86 -23.21 -13.11
C ASP A 143 -36.27 -24.13 -14.19
N SER A 144 -35.30 -23.64 -14.98
CA SER A 144 -34.63 -24.42 -16.02
C SER A 144 -33.19 -23.96 -16.28
N THR A 145 -32.40 -24.83 -16.93
CA THR A 145 -31.05 -24.47 -17.43
C THR A 145 -31.11 -23.28 -18.38
N MET A 146 -32.09 -23.25 -19.28
CA MET A 146 -32.30 -22.13 -20.20
C MET A 146 -32.56 -20.81 -19.47
N GLU A 147 -33.36 -20.83 -18.41
CA GLU A 147 -33.60 -19.62 -17.61
C GLU A 147 -32.35 -19.17 -16.86
N ALA A 148 -31.60 -20.09 -16.26
CA ALA A 148 -30.35 -19.76 -15.58
C ALA A 148 -29.34 -19.11 -16.54
N GLU A 149 -29.19 -19.66 -17.74
CA GLU A 149 -28.35 -19.10 -18.81
C GLU A 149 -28.83 -17.74 -19.27
N TYR A 150 -30.15 -17.57 -19.43
CA TYR A 150 -30.74 -16.29 -19.83
C TYR A 150 -30.54 -15.20 -18.76
N VAL A 151 -30.63 -15.57 -17.47
CA VAL A 151 -30.31 -14.67 -16.35
C VAL A 151 -28.83 -14.28 -16.37
N ALA A 152 -27.91 -15.24 -16.57
CA ALA A 152 -26.48 -14.96 -16.68
C ALA A 152 -26.17 -14.02 -17.85
N ALA A 153 -26.73 -14.31 -19.04
CA ALA A 153 -26.60 -13.46 -20.20
C ALA A 153 -27.15 -12.06 -19.96
N SER A 154 -28.27 -11.91 -19.25
CA SER A 154 -28.83 -10.61 -18.92
C SER A 154 -27.94 -9.80 -17.98
N GLU A 155 -27.25 -10.43 -17.04
CA GLU A 155 -26.30 -9.72 -16.18
C GLU A 155 -25.02 -9.37 -16.94
N ALA A 156 -24.48 -10.28 -17.74
CA ALA A 156 -23.35 -10.01 -18.63
C ALA A 156 -23.67 -8.89 -19.64
N ALA A 157 -24.91 -8.79 -20.11
CA ALA A 157 -25.33 -7.71 -21.01
C ALA A 157 -25.21 -6.33 -20.36
N LYS A 158 -25.54 -6.19 -19.08
CA LYS A 158 -25.37 -4.93 -18.35
C LYS A 158 -23.89 -4.57 -18.22
N GLU A 159 -23.04 -5.56 -17.91
CA GLU A 159 -21.59 -5.41 -17.86
C GLU A 159 -21.01 -4.96 -19.21
N ALA A 160 -21.50 -5.53 -20.31
CA ALA A 160 -21.06 -5.16 -21.64
C ALA A 160 -21.35 -3.68 -21.96
N ILE A 161 -22.53 -3.17 -21.58
CA ILE A 161 -22.87 -1.75 -21.78
C ILE A 161 -21.95 -0.85 -20.98
N TRP A 162 -21.74 -1.17 -19.71
CA TRP A 162 -20.83 -0.42 -18.87
C TRP A 162 -19.41 -0.44 -19.44
N PHE A 163 -18.91 -1.61 -19.82
CA PHE A 163 -17.59 -1.78 -20.40
C PHE A 163 -17.42 -1.02 -21.72
N ARG A 164 -18.45 -0.99 -22.57
CA ARG A 164 -18.45 -0.20 -23.80
C ARG A 164 -18.30 1.28 -23.53
N ASN A 165 -19.13 1.84 -22.65
CA ASN A 165 -19.10 3.27 -22.31
C ASN A 165 -17.77 3.63 -21.66
N PHE A 166 -17.28 2.77 -20.79
CA PHE A 166 -15.97 2.89 -20.18
C PHE A 166 -14.83 2.96 -21.21
N LEU A 167 -14.85 2.10 -22.24
CA LEU A 167 -13.86 2.14 -23.32
C LEU A 167 -13.99 3.38 -24.21
N LEU A 168 -15.22 3.90 -24.40
CA LEU A 168 -15.45 5.15 -25.13
C LEU A 168 -14.89 6.36 -24.37
N ASP A 169 -15.14 6.44 -23.06
CA ASP A 169 -14.68 7.54 -22.21
C ASP A 169 -13.15 7.63 -22.11
N LEU A 170 -12.48 6.49 -22.28
CA LEU A 170 -11.02 6.43 -22.26
C LEU A 170 -10.36 6.81 -23.59
N ASP A 171 -11.07 6.76 -24.72
CA ASP A 171 -10.58 7.10 -26.09
C ASP A 171 -9.30 6.38 -26.56
N VAL A 172 -9.34 5.06 -26.49
CA VAL A 172 -8.12 4.25 -26.41
C VAL A 172 -8.16 2.97 -27.23
N VAL A 173 -9.36 2.52 -27.57
CA VAL A 173 -9.56 1.47 -28.57
C VAL A 173 -9.91 2.17 -29.88
N PRO A 174 -8.95 2.32 -30.81
CA PRO A 174 -9.22 2.98 -32.08
C PRO A 174 -10.28 2.19 -32.83
N ASN A 175 -11.40 2.85 -33.15
CA ASN A 175 -12.57 2.24 -33.81
C ASN A 175 -13.24 1.15 -32.97
N LEU A 176 -13.59 1.45 -31.71
CA LEU A 176 -14.43 0.57 -30.89
C LEU A 176 -15.68 0.12 -31.68
N PRO A 177 -15.98 -1.19 -31.75
CA PRO A 177 -17.14 -1.67 -32.48
C PRO A 177 -18.42 -1.05 -31.91
N GLN A 178 -19.36 -0.75 -32.80
CA GLN A 178 -20.66 -0.20 -32.39
C GLN A 178 -21.39 -1.13 -31.40
N GLN A 179 -21.21 -2.44 -31.56
CA GLN A 179 -21.82 -3.51 -30.78
C GLN A 179 -20.79 -4.40 -30.10
N ILE A 180 -20.99 -4.74 -28.82
CA ILE A 180 -20.19 -5.76 -28.13
C ILE A 180 -20.84 -7.13 -28.30
N THR A 181 -20.06 -8.13 -28.71
CA THR A 181 -20.52 -9.52 -28.84
C THR A 181 -20.39 -10.25 -27.50
N ILE A 182 -21.48 -10.89 -27.08
CA ILE A 182 -21.55 -11.77 -25.90
C ILE A 182 -21.86 -13.19 -26.37
N TYR A 183 -20.96 -14.12 -26.11
CA TYR A 183 -21.13 -15.53 -26.44
C TYR A 183 -21.80 -16.31 -25.29
N CYS A 184 -22.81 -17.10 -25.63
CA CYS A 184 -23.53 -18.00 -24.72
C CYS A 184 -23.74 -19.34 -25.44
N ASP A 185 -23.49 -20.47 -24.77
CA ASP A 185 -23.59 -21.79 -25.39
C ASP A 185 -25.02 -22.37 -25.39
N ASN A 186 -25.96 -21.71 -24.70
CA ASN A 186 -27.36 -22.11 -24.68
C ASN A 186 -28.18 -21.42 -25.78
N THR A 187 -28.42 -22.16 -26.87
CA THR A 187 -29.22 -21.68 -28.02
C THR A 187 -30.63 -21.21 -27.65
N GLY A 188 -31.25 -21.78 -26.60
CA GLY A 188 -32.55 -21.36 -26.10
C GLY A 188 -32.50 -19.97 -25.45
N ALA A 189 -31.48 -19.72 -24.62
CA ALA A 189 -31.23 -18.42 -24.01
C ALA A 189 -30.92 -17.37 -25.08
N VAL A 190 -30.00 -17.68 -26.02
CA VAL A 190 -29.64 -16.80 -27.15
C VAL A 190 -30.88 -16.42 -27.97
N ALA A 191 -31.73 -17.38 -28.33
CA ALA A 191 -32.95 -17.10 -29.09
C ALA A 191 -33.90 -16.17 -28.33
N ASN A 192 -34.05 -16.37 -27.01
CA ASN A 192 -34.91 -15.55 -26.16
C ASN A 192 -34.44 -14.08 -26.00
N THR A 193 -33.19 -13.77 -26.36
CA THR A 193 -32.68 -12.38 -26.37
C THR A 193 -33.18 -11.58 -27.58
N LYS A 194 -33.45 -12.26 -28.71
CA LYS A 194 -33.90 -11.64 -29.97
C LYS A 194 -35.42 -11.55 -30.02
N GLU A 195 -36.10 -12.66 -29.77
CA GLU A 195 -37.56 -12.75 -29.77
C GLU A 195 -38.05 -13.60 -28.60
N PRO A 196 -39.12 -13.20 -27.89
CA PRO A 196 -39.74 -14.07 -26.90
C PRO A 196 -40.35 -15.28 -27.61
N ARG A 197 -39.65 -16.42 -27.60
CA ARG A 197 -40.28 -17.67 -28.03
C ARG A 197 -41.42 -17.96 -27.06
N ALA A 198 -42.63 -18.14 -27.59
CA ALA A 198 -43.84 -18.43 -26.83
C ALA A 198 -43.82 -19.86 -26.24
N HIS A 199 -42.79 -20.20 -25.47
CA HIS A 199 -42.75 -21.40 -24.65
C HIS A 199 -43.25 -21.09 -23.25
N LYS A 200 -44.07 -21.99 -22.68
CA LYS A 200 -44.62 -21.86 -21.31
C LYS A 200 -43.53 -21.55 -20.26
N ALA A 201 -42.31 -22.06 -20.45
CA ALA A 201 -41.17 -21.84 -19.57
C ALA A 201 -40.61 -20.40 -19.59
N ALA A 202 -40.72 -19.67 -20.70
CA ALA A 202 -40.21 -18.29 -20.80
C ALA A 202 -41.15 -17.24 -20.16
N LYS A 203 -42.38 -17.65 -19.78
CA LYS A 203 -43.40 -16.77 -19.18
C LYS A 203 -43.06 -16.37 -17.73
N HIS A 204 -42.26 -17.17 -17.04
CA HIS A 204 -41.98 -17.03 -15.61
C HIS A 204 -40.70 -16.24 -15.30
N ILE A 205 -39.89 -15.94 -16.32
CA ILE A 205 -38.67 -15.13 -16.16
C ILE A 205 -39.05 -13.72 -15.70
N GLU A 206 -38.42 -13.25 -14.62
CA GLU A 206 -38.68 -11.92 -14.08
C GLU A 206 -38.40 -10.81 -15.12
N ARG A 207 -39.26 -9.78 -15.15
CA ARG A 207 -39.18 -8.69 -16.13
C ARG A 207 -37.82 -7.98 -16.17
N LYS A 208 -37.12 -7.90 -15.02
CA LYS A 208 -35.81 -7.25 -14.91
C LYS A 208 -34.75 -7.88 -15.83
N TYR A 209 -34.85 -9.17 -16.11
CA TYR A 209 -33.91 -9.88 -17.00
C TYR A 209 -34.26 -9.74 -18.49
N HIS A 210 -35.38 -9.10 -18.82
CA HIS A 210 -35.72 -8.78 -20.22
C HIS A 210 -35.05 -7.50 -20.71
N LEU A 211 -34.30 -6.79 -19.86
CA LEU A 211 -33.52 -5.61 -20.25
C LEU A 211 -32.52 -5.91 -21.37
N ILE A 212 -31.93 -7.12 -21.39
CA ILE A 212 -31.06 -7.58 -22.48
C ILE A 212 -31.69 -7.44 -23.87
N ARG A 213 -33.00 -7.65 -24.00
CA ARG A 213 -33.72 -7.51 -25.27
C ARG A 213 -33.72 -6.05 -25.76
N GLN A 214 -33.77 -5.10 -24.82
CA GLN A 214 -33.70 -3.69 -25.17
C GLN A 214 -32.32 -3.33 -25.69
N PHE A 215 -31.24 -3.83 -25.07
CA PHE A 215 -29.87 -3.59 -25.55
C PHE A 215 -29.62 -4.19 -26.93
N VAL A 216 -30.11 -5.42 -27.18
CA VAL A 216 -30.06 -6.05 -28.50
C VAL A 216 -30.86 -5.22 -29.52
N LYS A 217 -32.06 -4.74 -29.17
CA LYS A 217 -32.90 -3.93 -30.07
C LYS A 217 -32.31 -2.56 -30.38
N ARG A 218 -31.63 -1.92 -29.42
CA ARG A 218 -30.91 -0.65 -29.61
C ARG A 218 -29.68 -0.82 -30.48
N GLY A 219 -29.19 -2.05 -30.64
CA GLY A 219 -27.95 -2.33 -31.35
C GLY A 219 -26.72 -1.96 -30.52
N ASP A 220 -26.79 -2.14 -29.18
CA ASP A 220 -25.65 -1.93 -28.29
C ASP A 220 -24.83 -3.21 -28.10
N ILE A 221 -25.48 -4.38 -28.19
CA ILE A 221 -24.86 -5.70 -28.00
C ILE A 221 -25.41 -6.72 -29.00
N ILE A 222 -24.62 -7.76 -29.26
CA ILE A 222 -25.04 -8.96 -29.99
C ILE A 222 -24.85 -10.16 -29.06
N VAL A 223 -25.90 -10.97 -28.92
CA VAL A 223 -25.79 -12.27 -28.23
C VAL A 223 -25.70 -13.37 -29.29
N ALA A 224 -24.59 -14.11 -29.28
CA ALA A 224 -24.24 -15.12 -30.26
C ALA A 224 -24.06 -16.49 -29.60
N ASP A 225 -24.38 -17.55 -30.34
CA ASP A 225 -24.11 -18.92 -29.91
C ASP A 225 -22.63 -19.27 -30.04
N ILE A 226 -22.15 -20.11 -29.12
CA ILE A 226 -20.80 -20.68 -29.13
C ILE A 226 -20.87 -22.15 -28.71
N ALA A 227 -19.92 -22.98 -29.16
CA ALA A 227 -19.83 -24.34 -28.62
C ALA A 227 -19.30 -24.30 -27.18
N SER A 228 -19.84 -25.14 -26.28
CA SER A 228 -19.44 -25.15 -24.86
C SER A 228 -17.93 -25.31 -24.65
N LYS A 229 -17.27 -26.15 -25.48
CA LYS A 229 -15.80 -26.34 -25.44
C LYS A 229 -15.00 -25.06 -25.71
N ASP A 230 -15.60 -24.09 -26.39
CA ASP A 230 -15.00 -22.82 -26.78
C ASP A 230 -15.49 -21.67 -25.88
N ASN A 231 -16.44 -21.93 -24.96
CA ASN A 231 -16.99 -20.94 -24.05
C ASN A 231 -16.00 -20.64 -22.92
N ARG A 232 -15.39 -19.45 -22.95
CA ARG A 232 -14.40 -19.04 -21.95
C ARG A 232 -14.98 -18.79 -20.56
N ALA A 233 -16.31 -18.74 -20.42
CA ALA A 233 -16.99 -18.58 -19.14
C ALA A 233 -17.16 -19.89 -18.34
N ASP A 234 -16.96 -21.06 -18.96
CA ASP A 234 -17.06 -22.38 -18.31
C ASP A 234 -16.26 -22.53 -16.99
N PRO A 235 -14.98 -22.12 -16.88
CA PRO A 235 -14.23 -22.24 -15.63
C PRO A 235 -14.77 -21.36 -14.48
N PHE A 236 -15.69 -20.44 -14.76
CA PHE A 236 -16.31 -19.54 -13.78
C PHE A 236 -17.60 -20.10 -13.18
N THR A 237 -18.14 -21.21 -13.69
CA THR A 237 -19.44 -21.75 -13.24
C THR A 237 -19.34 -23.19 -12.76
N LYS A 238 -18.38 -23.96 -13.30
CA LYS A 238 -18.29 -25.40 -13.07
C LYS A 238 -16.85 -25.89 -13.02
N SER A 239 -16.66 -27.02 -12.34
CA SER A 239 -15.37 -27.71 -12.27
C SER A 239 -15.10 -28.51 -13.53
N LEU A 240 -13.98 -28.23 -14.20
CA LEU A 240 -13.61 -28.86 -15.47
C LEU A 240 -12.54 -29.96 -15.31
N PRO A 241 -12.46 -30.92 -16.25
CA PRO A 241 -11.31 -31.82 -16.36
C PRO A 241 -10.01 -31.05 -16.56
N ALA A 242 -8.88 -31.58 -16.07
CA ALA A 242 -7.60 -30.88 -16.04
C ALA A 242 -7.14 -30.33 -17.40
N LYS A 243 -7.37 -31.08 -18.49
CA LYS A 243 -7.01 -30.66 -19.85
C LYS A 243 -7.84 -29.47 -20.31
N ALA A 244 -9.17 -29.57 -20.21
CA ALA A 244 -10.09 -28.50 -20.58
C ALA A 244 -9.86 -27.24 -19.74
N PHE A 245 -9.67 -27.40 -18.42
CA PHE A 245 -9.38 -26.26 -17.55
C PHE A 245 -8.12 -25.49 -18.01
N GLN A 246 -7.04 -26.19 -18.33
CA GLN A 246 -5.81 -25.54 -18.80
C GLN A 246 -6.01 -24.82 -20.15
N GLU A 247 -6.75 -25.43 -21.09
CA GLU A 247 -7.09 -24.80 -22.38
C GLU A 247 -7.89 -23.50 -22.18
N HIS A 248 -8.86 -23.47 -21.25
CA HIS A 248 -9.61 -22.25 -20.94
C HIS A 248 -8.76 -21.20 -20.22
N VAL A 249 -7.88 -21.61 -19.29
CA VAL A 249 -6.97 -20.71 -18.56
C VAL A 249 -6.03 -19.98 -19.54
N GLU A 250 -5.51 -20.69 -20.55
CA GLU A 250 -4.73 -20.08 -21.63
C GLU A 250 -5.59 -19.17 -22.52
N ALA A 251 -6.85 -19.56 -22.81
CA ALA A 251 -7.77 -18.77 -23.63
C ALA A 251 -8.23 -17.45 -22.97
N ILE A 252 -8.24 -17.36 -21.64
CA ILE A 252 -8.49 -16.11 -20.90
C ILE A 252 -7.20 -15.30 -20.66
N GLY A 253 -6.08 -15.72 -21.25
CA GLY A 253 -4.82 -15.01 -21.22
C GLY A 253 -3.96 -15.27 -19.99
N VAL A 254 -4.19 -16.37 -19.25
CA VAL A 254 -3.39 -16.72 -18.07
C VAL A 254 -2.44 -17.87 -18.41
N PHE A 255 -1.13 -17.62 -18.46
CA PHE A 255 -0.12 -18.64 -18.75
C PHE A 255 1.28 -18.25 -18.24
N THR A 256 2.26 -19.15 -18.35
CA THR A 256 3.66 -18.88 -17.95
C THR A 256 4.35 -17.94 -18.94
N GLY A 257 4.88 -16.82 -18.47
CA GLY A 257 5.60 -15.86 -19.32
C GLY A 257 6.96 -16.37 -19.78
N SER A 258 7.09 -16.77 -21.04
CA SER A 258 8.38 -17.06 -21.69
C SER A 258 8.45 -16.60 -23.16
N PHE A 259 7.53 -15.76 -23.63
CA PHE A 259 7.55 -15.22 -25.00
C PHE A 259 7.78 -13.72 -25.05
N TYR A 260 8.89 -13.36 -25.69
CA TYR A 260 9.27 -12.06 -26.21
C TYR A 260 8.14 -11.46 -27.07
N CYS A 261 7.67 -10.25 -26.73
CA CYS A 261 6.89 -9.41 -27.65
C CYS A 261 7.68 -8.14 -27.93
N LEU A 262 8.23 -8.04 -29.13
CA LEU A 262 9.22 -7.05 -29.57
C LEU A 262 8.61 -5.74 -30.13
N LEU A 263 7.31 -5.46 -29.99
CA LEU A 263 6.65 -4.35 -30.69
C LEU A 263 5.49 -3.67 -29.91
N CYS A 264 5.71 -3.27 -28.65
CA CYS A 264 4.66 -2.62 -27.83
C CYS A 264 5.07 -1.27 -27.18
N SER A 265 6.11 -0.58 -27.65
CA SER A 265 6.72 0.52 -26.89
C SER A 265 6.13 1.93 -27.09
N GLU A 266 5.16 2.17 -27.98
CA GLU A 266 4.76 3.57 -28.26
C GLU A 266 3.29 3.94 -28.08
N PHE A 267 2.37 3.00 -27.80
CA PHE A 267 0.94 3.35 -27.69
C PHE A 267 0.13 2.71 -26.54
N LEU A 268 0.62 1.66 -25.86
CA LEU A 268 -0.19 0.92 -24.87
C LEU A 268 0.06 1.25 -23.38
N GLN A 269 1.19 1.87 -23.04
CA GLN A 269 1.65 1.98 -21.66
C GLN A 269 0.83 2.94 -20.76
N PRO A 270 0.41 4.12 -21.23
CA PRO A 270 -0.47 5.00 -20.44
C PRO A 270 -1.90 4.44 -20.37
N TRP A 271 -2.34 3.84 -21.47
CA TRP A 271 -3.72 3.40 -21.65
C TRP A 271 -4.12 2.24 -20.74
N LEU A 272 -3.35 1.15 -20.73
CA LEU A 272 -3.73 -0.06 -20.00
C LEU A 272 -3.69 0.16 -18.48
N MET A 273 -2.82 1.06 -18.01
CA MET A 273 -2.84 1.53 -16.61
C MET A 273 -4.12 2.32 -16.29
N GLU A 274 -4.59 3.15 -17.22
CA GLU A 274 -5.82 3.93 -17.05
C GLU A 274 -7.10 3.05 -17.07
N VAL A 275 -7.11 1.98 -17.89
CA VAL A 275 -8.14 0.94 -17.88
C VAL A 275 -8.15 0.18 -16.55
N LEU A 276 -7.01 -0.36 -16.13
CA LEU A 276 -6.92 -1.18 -14.91
C LEU A 276 -7.19 -0.36 -13.64
N GLN A 277 -6.83 0.93 -13.65
CA GLN A 277 -7.07 1.85 -12.53
C GLN A 277 -8.54 2.29 -12.42
N LYS A 278 -9.28 2.37 -13.54
CA LYS A 278 -10.69 2.78 -13.53
C LYS A 278 -11.71 1.61 -13.63
N VAL A 279 -11.32 0.38 -14.02
CA VAL A 279 -12.22 -0.81 -14.04
C VAL A 279 -12.53 -1.37 -12.64
N GLY A 280 -11.84 -0.90 -11.59
CA GLY A 280 -12.32 -1.07 -10.22
C GLY A 280 -12.27 -2.51 -9.68
N LYS A 281 -11.17 -3.24 -9.91
CA LYS A 281 -10.80 -4.43 -9.10
C LYS A 281 -9.29 -4.59 -9.02
N GLY A 282 -8.66 -3.94 -8.04
CA GLY A 282 -7.29 -4.23 -7.61
C GLY A 282 -6.37 -3.01 -7.52
N HIS A 283 -5.79 -2.80 -6.34
CA HIS A 283 -4.65 -1.92 -6.14
C HIS A 283 -3.42 -2.44 -6.92
N PRO A 284 -2.50 -1.55 -7.35
CA PRO A 284 -1.34 -1.91 -8.19
C PRO A 284 -0.21 -2.69 -7.48
N GLU A 285 -0.41 -3.19 -6.25
CA GLU A 285 0.67 -3.86 -5.49
C GLU A 285 0.78 -5.39 -5.71
N THR A 286 0.05 -5.97 -6.69
CA THR A 286 0.36 -7.33 -7.16
C THR A 286 0.28 -7.47 -8.69
N ALA A 287 1.45 -7.40 -9.33
CA ALA A 287 1.82 -8.00 -10.61
C ALA A 287 0.76 -8.05 -11.74
N VAL A 288 0.39 -6.88 -12.27
CA VAL A 288 0.19 -6.74 -13.72
C VAL A 288 1.46 -6.08 -14.25
N TRP A 289 2.35 -6.88 -14.85
CA TRP A 289 3.59 -6.38 -15.44
C TRP A 289 3.28 -5.83 -16.84
N ILE A 290 3.10 -4.52 -16.94
CA ILE A 290 3.30 -3.82 -18.21
C ILE A 290 4.76 -3.42 -18.23
N TYR A 291 5.56 -4.09 -19.07
CA TYR A 291 6.97 -3.77 -19.24
C TYR A 291 7.11 -2.31 -19.66
N SER A 292 7.68 -1.50 -18.77
CA SER A 292 8.19 -0.18 -19.06
C SER A 292 9.65 -0.29 -19.48
N ASP A 293 9.93 0.18 -20.69
CA ASP A 293 11.24 0.57 -21.17
C ASP A 293 12.33 -0.53 -21.19
N ASN A 294 12.42 -1.23 -22.33
CA ASN A 294 13.52 -2.16 -22.63
C ASN A 294 14.62 -1.47 -23.46
N SER A 295 15.03 -0.25 -23.10
CA SER A 295 16.46 0.03 -23.26
C SER A 295 17.17 -0.82 -22.19
N PRO A 296 18.17 -1.67 -22.55
CA PRO A 296 18.94 -2.39 -21.54
C PRO A 296 19.46 -1.36 -20.53
N ASP A 297 19.19 -1.56 -19.24
CA ASP A 297 19.79 -0.73 -18.21
C ASP A 297 21.26 -1.12 -18.11
N ILE A 298 22.04 -0.47 -18.98
CA ILE A 298 23.48 -0.66 -19.12
C ILE A 298 24.20 -0.44 -17.79
N GLU A 299 23.67 0.42 -16.91
CA GLU A 299 24.26 0.71 -15.61
C GLU A 299 23.94 -0.39 -14.59
N GLY A 300 22.72 -0.90 -14.57
CA GLY A 300 22.36 -2.04 -13.72
C GLY A 300 23.04 -3.36 -14.14
N GLU A 301 23.12 -3.66 -15.43
CA GLU A 301 23.87 -4.83 -15.92
C GLU A 301 25.35 -4.73 -15.53
N ALA A 302 25.93 -3.54 -15.68
CA ALA A 302 27.31 -3.28 -15.28
C ALA A 302 27.54 -3.53 -13.80
N LEU A 303 26.62 -3.08 -12.94
CA LEU A 303 26.70 -3.27 -11.50
C LEU A 303 26.59 -4.75 -11.11
N ILE A 304 25.72 -5.53 -11.75
CA ILE A 304 25.66 -6.99 -11.50
C ILE A 304 26.98 -7.67 -11.90
N GLU A 305 27.52 -7.34 -13.09
CA GLU A 305 28.81 -7.87 -13.55
C GLU A 305 29.96 -7.50 -12.59
N ILE A 306 29.93 -6.29 -12.01
CA ILE A 306 30.89 -5.85 -10.98
C ILE A 306 30.72 -6.67 -9.70
N LEU A 307 29.49 -6.91 -9.24
CA LEU A 307 29.25 -7.68 -8.02
C LEU A 307 29.76 -9.12 -8.15
N GLU A 308 29.55 -9.74 -9.32
CA GLU A 308 30.11 -11.05 -9.64
C GLU A 308 31.64 -11.05 -9.60
N SER A 309 32.29 -10.03 -10.16
CA SER A 309 33.76 -9.94 -10.19
C SER A 309 34.37 -9.67 -8.81
N LEU A 310 33.66 -8.98 -7.92
CA LEU A 310 34.08 -8.70 -6.54
C LEU A 310 33.97 -9.93 -5.62
N ASN A 311 33.33 -11.01 -6.10
CA ASN A 311 33.16 -12.28 -5.39
C ASN A 311 32.47 -12.09 -4.03
N ASP A 312 31.20 -11.65 -4.04
CA ASP A 312 30.34 -11.58 -2.85
C ASP A 312 29.92 -12.99 -2.36
N SER A 313 30.87 -13.73 -1.80
CA SER A 313 30.64 -15.11 -1.36
C SER A 313 29.69 -15.22 -0.15
N ASN A 314 29.34 -14.09 0.49
CA ASN A 314 28.51 -14.03 1.69
C ASN A 314 27.11 -13.44 1.44
N ASN A 315 26.73 -13.14 0.20
CA ASN A 315 25.49 -12.43 -0.15
C ASN A 315 25.25 -11.20 0.74
N ARG A 316 26.26 -10.33 0.83
CA ARG A 316 26.18 -9.06 1.56
C ARG A 316 25.21 -8.12 0.87
N ILE A 317 25.21 -8.08 -0.46
CA ILE A 317 24.27 -7.31 -1.26
C ILE A 317 23.15 -8.25 -1.71
N LYS A 318 21.90 -7.93 -1.34
CA LYS A 318 20.75 -8.84 -1.55
C LYS A 318 19.66 -8.27 -2.43
N ASP A 319 19.68 -6.97 -2.62
CA ASP A 319 18.67 -6.18 -3.30
C ASP A 319 19.05 -5.80 -4.74
N TRP A 320 20.32 -6.01 -5.13
CA TRP A 320 20.74 -5.94 -6.53
C TRP A 320 20.19 -7.15 -7.26
N ASN A 321 19.26 -6.90 -8.19
CA ASN A 321 18.45 -7.96 -8.78
C ASN A 321 18.59 -7.98 -10.30
N TYR A 322 19.09 -9.09 -10.82
CA TYR A 322 19.25 -9.34 -12.27
C TYR A 322 17.94 -9.18 -13.07
N TYR A 323 16.79 -9.38 -12.43
CA TYR A 323 15.47 -9.26 -13.06
C TYR A 323 14.86 -7.85 -12.94
N PHE A 324 15.48 -6.95 -12.16
CA PHE A 324 15.03 -5.57 -11.94
C PHE A 324 16.22 -4.63 -12.13
N VAL A 325 16.66 -4.52 -13.39
CA VAL A 325 17.95 -3.93 -13.77
C VAL A 325 18.03 -2.41 -13.57
N LYS A 326 17.02 -1.75 -13.00
CA LYS A 326 17.08 -0.31 -12.67
C LYS A 326 17.70 -0.08 -11.30
N PRO A 327 18.97 0.39 -11.20
CA PRO A 327 19.61 0.63 -9.91
C PRO A 327 19.01 1.83 -9.18
N CYS A 328 18.47 2.79 -9.91
CA CYS A 328 17.85 4.00 -9.38
C CYS A 328 16.33 3.83 -9.23
N PRO A 329 15.70 4.17 -8.08
CA PRO A 329 16.26 4.62 -6.79
C PRO A 329 16.41 3.47 -5.76
N SER A 330 16.28 2.22 -6.19
CA SER A 330 15.99 1.09 -5.32
C SER A 330 17.20 0.31 -4.80
N TRP A 331 18.37 0.41 -5.44
CA TRP A 331 19.52 -0.41 -5.05
C TRP A 331 20.34 0.26 -3.96
N SER A 332 20.60 -0.49 -2.89
CA SER A 332 21.51 -0.14 -1.81
C SER A 332 22.91 0.10 -2.35
N HIS A 333 23.69 0.91 -1.64
CA HIS A 333 25.08 1.25 -2.01
C HIS A 333 25.26 2.02 -3.33
N VAL A 334 24.15 2.37 -4.00
CA VAL A 334 24.11 3.19 -5.21
C VAL A 334 23.41 4.51 -4.90
N THR A 335 23.95 5.63 -5.38
CA THR A 335 23.26 6.93 -5.36
C THR A 335 23.13 7.46 -6.76
N CYS A 336 21.92 7.94 -7.08
CA CYS A 336 21.58 8.40 -8.41
C CYS A 336 21.22 9.88 -8.45
N ARG A 337 21.39 10.48 -9.63
CA ARG A 337 20.87 11.81 -9.98
C ARG A 337 20.41 11.75 -11.43
N ASP A 338 19.20 12.25 -11.68
CA ASP A 338 18.58 12.23 -13.01
C ASP A 338 18.60 10.83 -13.66
N GLU A 339 18.24 9.81 -12.88
CA GLU A 339 18.24 8.37 -13.25
C GLU A 339 19.60 7.74 -13.58
N HIS A 340 20.71 8.44 -13.35
CA HIS A 340 22.06 7.91 -13.57
C HIS A 340 22.84 7.66 -12.28
N VAL A 341 23.65 6.60 -12.27
CA VAL A 341 24.51 6.24 -11.14
C VAL A 341 25.68 7.22 -11.02
N ILE A 342 25.73 7.96 -9.90
CA ILE A 342 26.75 8.97 -9.63
C ILE A 342 27.65 8.63 -8.44
N TYR A 343 27.20 7.83 -7.48
CA TYR A 343 28.05 7.30 -6.39
C TYR A 343 27.85 5.79 -6.25
N LEU A 344 28.96 5.06 -6.16
CA LEU A 344 28.99 3.64 -5.82
C LEU A 344 29.87 3.42 -4.58
N SER A 345 29.28 2.92 -3.49
CA SER A 345 29.93 2.79 -2.19
C SER A 345 29.85 1.38 -1.62
N LEU A 346 30.90 0.60 -1.84
CA LEU A 346 31.03 -0.81 -1.49
C LEU A 346 32.10 -1.08 -0.42
N ALA A 347 32.44 -0.07 0.38
CA ALA A 347 33.45 -0.17 1.43
C ALA A 347 33.09 -1.15 2.57
N SER A 348 34.10 -1.75 3.21
CA SER A 348 33.97 -2.59 4.40
C SER A 348 33.04 -3.80 4.27
N ASN A 349 32.96 -4.41 3.08
CA ASN A 349 32.11 -5.58 2.82
C ASN A 349 32.85 -6.92 2.83
N GLY A 350 34.19 -6.89 2.85
CA GLY A 350 35.03 -8.09 2.84
C GLY A 350 35.11 -8.78 1.48
N PHE A 351 34.89 -8.05 0.38
CA PHE A 351 35.02 -8.58 -0.98
C PHE A 351 36.45 -9.02 -1.28
N SER A 352 36.62 -10.09 -2.07
CA SER A 352 37.92 -10.74 -2.29
C SER A 352 38.34 -10.87 -3.76
N GLY A 353 37.48 -10.44 -4.68
CA GLY A 353 37.70 -10.52 -6.12
C GLY A 353 38.48 -9.35 -6.70
N THR A 354 38.14 -8.98 -7.93
CA THR A 354 38.79 -7.92 -8.72
C THR A 354 37.74 -6.94 -9.27
N LEU A 355 38.17 -5.74 -9.71
CA LEU A 355 37.27 -4.77 -10.34
C LEU A 355 37.04 -5.13 -11.82
N SER A 356 35.78 -5.21 -12.24
CA SER A 356 35.38 -5.50 -13.64
C SER A 356 35.50 -4.28 -14.56
N PRO A 357 35.91 -4.47 -15.85
CA PRO A 357 35.86 -3.42 -16.87
C PRO A 357 34.47 -2.81 -17.08
N SER A 358 33.41 -3.51 -16.69
CA SER A 358 32.02 -3.06 -16.79
C SER A 358 31.76 -1.75 -16.04
N ILE A 359 32.60 -1.38 -15.07
CA ILE A 359 32.53 -0.07 -14.39
C ILE A 359 32.57 1.12 -15.36
N THR A 360 33.20 0.95 -16.53
CA THR A 360 33.25 1.99 -17.57
C THR A 360 31.89 2.29 -18.21
N LYS A 361 30.91 1.40 -18.05
CA LYS A 361 29.52 1.60 -18.49
C LYS A 361 28.80 2.67 -17.64
N LEU A 362 29.27 2.95 -16.41
CA LEU A 362 28.75 3.99 -15.50
C LEU A 362 29.29 5.38 -15.88
N LYS A 363 28.78 5.96 -16.96
CA LYS A 363 29.35 7.19 -17.58
C LYS A 363 29.28 8.43 -16.70
N PHE A 364 28.35 8.44 -15.74
CA PHE A 364 28.12 9.58 -14.85
C PHE A 364 28.75 9.41 -13.47
N LEU A 365 29.51 8.33 -13.24
CA LEU A 365 30.07 8.02 -11.94
C LEU A 365 31.04 9.12 -11.48
N VAL A 366 30.73 9.74 -10.34
CA VAL A 366 31.51 10.79 -9.71
C VAL A 366 32.41 10.23 -8.62
N SER A 367 31.96 9.21 -7.90
CA SER A 367 32.67 8.64 -6.76
C SER A 367 32.61 7.13 -6.76
N LEU A 368 33.78 6.50 -6.61
CA LEU A 368 33.91 5.06 -6.45
C LEU A 368 34.65 4.76 -5.14
N ASP A 369 33.96 4.10 -4.21
CA ASP A 369 34.47 3.76 -2.89
C ASP A 369 34.48 2.24 -2.70
N LEU A 370 35.67 1.65 -2.69
CA LEU A 370 35.92 0.21 -2.48
C LEU A 370 36.85 -0.03 -1.28
N GLU A 371 36.98 0.96 -0.40
CA GLU A 371 37.90 0.95 0.74
C GLU A 371 37.63 -0.22 1.70
N ASP A 372 38.67 -0.72 2.37
CA ASP A 372 38.54 -1.71 3.46
C ASP A 372 37.91 -3.04 3.01
N ASN A 373 38.40 -3.57 1.89
CA ASN A 373 38.04 -4.90 1.40
C ASN A 373 39.30 -5.76 1.25
N ASN A 374 39.14 -7.00 0.79
CA ASN A 374 40.25 -7.91 0.52
C ASN A 374 40.48 -8.08 -1.00
N LEU A 375 40.22 -7.01 -1.78
CA LEU A 375 40.35 -7.01 -3.23
C LEU A 375 41.81 -7.15 -3.64
N SER A 376 42.06 -7.82 -4.76
CA SER A 376 43.42 -8.09 -5.25
C SER A 376 43.56 -7.83 -6.75
N GLY A 377 44.78 -7.94 -7.29
CA GLY A 377 45.09 -7.68 -8.69
C GLY A 377 45.68 -6.30 -8.96
N GLU A 378 45.96 -6.01 -10.23
CA GLU A 378 46.52 -4.71 -10.63
C GLU A 378 45.45 -3.62 -10.69
N LEU A 379 45.85 -2.35 -10.51
CA LEU A 379 44.96 -1.21 -10.70
C LEU A 379 44.57 -1.07 -12.18
N PRO A 380 43.27 -0.95 -12.51
CA PRO A 380 42.83 -0.95 -13.89
C PRO A 380 43.08 0.38 -14.62
N ASP A 381 43.68 0.30 -15.80
CA ASP A 381 43.96 1.45 -16.66
C ASP A 381 42.70 2.11 -17.25
N TYR A 382 41.64 1.32 -17.47
CA TYR A 382 40.36 1.77 -18.04
C TYR A 382 39.61 2.78 -17.16
N LEU A 383 39.88 2.89 -15.86
CA LEU A 383 39.32 3.97 -15.02
C LEU A 383 39.76 5.36 -15.50
N GLY A 384 40.93 5.47 -16.17
CA GLY A 384 41.40 6.71 -16.78
C GLY A 384 40.49 7.24 -17.90
N THR A 385 39.55 6.43 -18.41
CA THR A 385 38.61 6.81 -19.48
C THR A 385 37.30 7.43 -18.96
N MET A 386 37.11 7.54 -17.64
CA MET A 386 35.86 8.00 -17.02
C MET A 386 35.93 9.49 -16.63
N PRO A 387 35.38 10.42 -17.44
CA PRO A 387 35.67 11.85 -17.32
C PRO A 387 34.99 12.55 -16.13
N GLN A 388 33.99 11.92 -15.52
CA GLN A 388 33.22 12.49 -14.40
C GLN A 388 33.79 12.16 -13.02
N LEU A 389 34.77 11.24 -12.97
CA LEU A 389 35.28 10.69 -11.72
C LEU A 389 36.07 11.76 -10.93
N GLN A 390 35.64 12.00 -9.70
CA GLN A 390 36.22 12.99 -8.78
C GLN A 390 36.86 12.32 -7.56
N ASN A 391 36.33 11.19 -7.10
CA ASN A 391 36.79 10.52 -5.90
C ASN A 391 37.06 9.03 -6.17
N ILE A 392 38.28 8.59 -5.89
CA ILE A 392 38.69 7.19 -5.93
C ILE A 392 39.23 6.83 -4.55
N LYS A 393 38.58 5.87 -3.87
CA LYS A 393 38.98 5.41 -2.54
C LYS A 393 39.15 3.90 -2.53
N PHE A 394 40.38 3.42 -2.69
CA PHE A 394 40.73 2.00 -2.72
C PHE A 394 41.64 1.60 -1.54
N ALA A 395 41.72 2.43 -0.51
CA ALA A 395 42.61 2.17 0.61
C ALA A 395 42.29 0.85 1.32
N ARG A 396 43.31 0.27 1.99
CA ARG A 396 43.19 -1.00 2.73
C ARG A 396 42.60 -2.13 1.88
N ASN A 397 43.30 -2.46 0.80
CA ASN A 397 43.05 -3.61 -0.06
C ASN A 397 44.39 -4.30 -0.38
N GLY A 398 44.38 -5.34 -1.22
CA GLY A 398 45.56 -6.05 -1.72
C GLY A 398 45.91 -5.74 -3.17
N PHE A 399 45.65 -4.52 -3.66
CA PHE A 399 46.01 -4.14 -5.03
C PHE A 399 47.54 -4.09 -5.20
N ASN A 400 48.05 -4.58 -6.33
CA ASN A 400 49.48 -4.65 -6.63
C ASN A 400 49.83 -4.03 -8.00
N GLY A 401 51.09 -4.14 -8.43
CA GLY A 401 51.56 -3.52 -9.68
C GLY A 401 51.72 -2.00 -9.58
N SER A 402 51.81 -1.30 -10.71
CA SER A 402 52.01 0.15 -10.77
C SER A 402 50.73 0.94 -11.00
N ILE A 403 50.70 2.22 -10.59
CA ILE A 403 49.58 3.11 -10.92
C ILE A 403 49.56 3.37 -12.44
N PRO A 404 48.44 3.11 -13.13
CA PRO A 404 48.34 3.36 -14.58
C PRO A 404 48.57 4.83 -14.93
N SER A 405 49.38 5.08 -15.96
CA SER A 405 49.64 6.44 -16.44
C SER A 405 48.40 7.15 -17.00
N SER A 406 47.40 6.38 -17.47
CA SER A 406 46.10 6.87 -17.95
C SER A 406 45.33 7.65 -16.88
N TRP A 407 45.53 7.36 -15.59
CA TRP A 407 44.84 8.08 -14.50
C TRP A 407 45.29 9.54 -14.41
N GLY A 408 46.46 9.88 -14.98
CA GLY A 408 46.89 11.27 -15.12
C GLY A 408 46.01 12.11 -16.08
N GLN A 409 45.10 11.48 -16.83
CA GLN A 409 44.14 12.15 -17.72
C GLN A 409 42.83 12.54 -17.01
N LEU A 410 42.63 12.10 -15.77
CA LEU A 410 41.43 12.39 -14.97
C LEU A 410 41.44 13.83 -14.43
N SER A 411 41.10 14.78 -15.31
CA SER A 411 41.15 16.22 -15.02
C SER A 411 40.23 16.70 -13.89
N ARG A 412 39.21 15.91 -13.50
CA ARG A 412 38.26 16.26 -12.42
C ARG A 412 38.59 15.60 -11.08
N LEU A 413 39.65 14.79 -11.00
CA LEU A 413 40.00 14.05 -9.80
C LEU A 413 40.38 15.00 -8.65
N LYS A 414 39.67 14.88 -7.53
CA LYS A 414 39.81 15.71 -6.32
C LYS A 414 40.39 14.93 -5.15
N HIS A 415 40.01 13.66 -5.05
CA HIS A 415 40.38 12.79 -3.94
C HIS A 415 40.84 11.43 -4.45
N LEU A 416 42.07 11.06 -4.10
CA LEU A 416 42.70 9.80 -4.49
C LEU A 416 43.34 9.13 -3.27
N ASP A 417 42.70 8.10 -2.73
CA ASP A 417 43.29 7.30 -1.64
C ASP A 417 43.60 5.87 -2.12
N LEU A 418 44.90 5.56 -2.19
CA LEU A 418 45.44 4.25 -2.53
C LEU A 418 46.25 3.64 -1.37
N SER A 419 46.15 4.22 -0.18
CA SER A 419 46.98 3.84 0.96
C SER A 419 46.74 2.40 1.41
N SER A 420 47.76 1.80 2.03
CA SER A 420 47.70 0.43 2.54
C SER A 420 47.29 -0.58 1.46
N ASN A 421 48.04 -0.61 0.35
CA ASN A 421 47.98 -1.58 -0.75
C ASN A 421 49.41 -2.01 -1.14
N ASP A 422 49.57 -3.10 -1.88
CA ASP A 422 50.86 -3.67 -2.31
C ASP A 422 51.40 -3.05 -3.62
N LEU A 423 51.09 -1.78 -3.90
CA LEU A 423 51.47 -1.08 -5.14
C LEU A 423 52.96 -0.79 -5.20
N THR A 424 53.57 -0.93 -6.37
CA THR A 424 55.01 -0.76 -6.65
C THR A 424 55.27 0.17 -7.84
N GLY A 425 56.50 0.62 -8.05
CA GLY A 425 56.86 1.45 -9.20
C GLY A 425 56.81 2.95 -8.93
N ARG A 426 56.70 3.77 -10.00
CA ARG A 426 56.72 5.24 -9.93
C ARG A 426 55.31 5.81 -10.03
N ILE A 427 55.06 6.90 -9.31
CA ILE A 427 53.79 7.65 -9.37
C ILE A 427 53.81 8.54 -10.63
N PRO A 428 52.79 8.47 -11.52
CA PRO A 428 52.65 9.40 -12.63
C PRO A 428 52.59 10.86 -12.15
N THR A 429 53.43 11.73 -12.71
CA THR A 429 53.57 13.13 -12.27
C THR A 429 52.27 13.94 -12.24
N PRO A 430 51.28 13.74 -13.13
CA PRO A 430 50.02 14.48 -13.05
C PRO A 430 49.23 14.21 -11.77
N LEU A 431 49.42 13.05 -11.11
CA LEU A 431 48.65 12.70 -9.91
C LEU A 431 49.05 13.51 -8.68
N PHE A 432 50.25 14.11 -8.66
CA PHE A 432 50.64 15.05 -7.60
C PHE A 432 49.88 16.39 -7.66
N SER A 433 49.20 16.68 -8.77
CA SER A 433 48.33 17.86 -8.91
C SER A 433 46.93 17.66 -8.30
N VAL A 434 46.59 16.43 -7.89
CA VAL A 434 45.31 16.14 -7.24
C VAL A 434 45.26 16.80 -5.86
N PRO A 435 44.19 17.54 -5.50
CA PRO A 435 44.11 18.27 -4.23
C PRO A 435 44.33 17.43 -2.98
N VAL A 436 43.75 16.22 -2.94
CA VAL A 436 43.89 15.28 -1.82
C VAL A 436 44.34 13.93 -2.36
N PHE A 437 45.55 13.52 -2.00
CA PHE A 437 46.09 12.21 -2.36
C PHE A 437 46.76 11.52 -1.17
N ASN A 438 46.67 10.20 -1.12
CA ASN A 438 47.30 9.39 -0.10
C ASN A 438 47.83 8.07 -0.69
N PHE A 439 49.16 7.94 -0.70
CA PHE A 439 49.88 6.75 -1.17
C PHE A 439 50.61 6.04 -0.01
N SER A 440 50.31 6.40 1.24
CA SER A 440 51.02 5.88 2.40
C SER A 440 50.82 4.36 2.58
N GLY A 441 51.84 3.66 3.08
CA GLY A 441 51.75 2.21 3.25
C GLY A 441 51.71 1.40 1.95
N THR A 442 52.24 1.96 0.85
CA THR A 442 52.51 1.25 -0.42
C THR A 442 54.02 1.10 -0.64
N HIS A 443 54.43 0.35 -1.67
CA HIS A 443 55.82 0.24 -2.13
C HIS A 443 56.16 1.18 -3.30
N LEU A 444 55.34 2.23 -3.51
CA LEU A 444 55.57 3.24 -4.54
C LEU A 444 56.75 4.16 -4.16
N ALA A 445 57.45 4.63 -5.18
CA ALA A 445 58.59 5.53 -5.02
C ALA A 445 58.11 6.96 -4.69
N CYS A 446 57.89 7.25 -3.40
CA CYS A 446 57.53 8.56 -2.86
C CYS A 446 58.17 8.78 -1.48
N GLY A 447 58.14 10.02 -0.97
CA GLY A 447 58.73 10.33 0.34
C GLY A 447 60.26 10.42 0.26
N SER A 448 60.99 10.24 1.38
CA SER A 448 62.39 10.65 1.56
C SER A 448 63.46 10.18 0.54
N SER A 449 63.13 9.32 -0.44
CA SER A 449 64.03 8.96 -1.55
C SER A 449 63.81 9.75 -2.85
N LEU A 450 62.70 10.51 -2.98
CA LEU A 450 62.35 11.38 -4.11
C LEU A 450 61.72 12.68 -3.58
N GLN A 451 61.96 13.83 -4.21
CA GLN A 451 61.52 15.17 -3.71
C GLN A 451 60.00 15.36 -3.54
N GLU A 452 59.16 14.36 -3.87
CA GLU A 452 57.70 14.42 -3.85
C GLU A 452 57.09 13.72 -2.61
N PRO A 453 56.10 14.32 -1.92
CA PRO A 453 55.47 13.72 -0.73
C PRO A 453 54.54 12.55 -1.07
N CYS A 454 54.46 11.54 -0.19
CA CYS A 454 53.52 10.41 -0.33
C CYS A 454 52.06 10.75 0.05
N VAL A 455 51.83 11.89 0.71
CA VAL A 455 50.52 12.32 1.20
C VAL A 455 50.39 13.81 0.95
N SER A 456 49.25 14.25 0.42
CA SER A 456 48.93 15.68 0.31
C SER A 456 48.82 16.29 1.70
N GLY A 457 49.62 17.32 1.99
CA GLY A 457 49.63 17.95 3.31
C GLY A 457 48.32 18.65 3.63
N SER A 458 47.47 18.06 4.46
CA SER A 458 46.43 18.78 5.20
C SER A 458 47.07 19.45 6.41
N SER A 459 47.18 20.77 6.38
CA SER A 459 47.51 21.60 7.54
C SER A 459 46.47 21.41 8.64
N ILE A 460 46.84 20.73 9.74
CA ILE A 460 46.43 20.95 11.14
C ILE A 460 47.44 20.19 12.05
N PRO A 461 48.01 20.81 13.10
CA PRO A 461 49.15 20.25 13.85
C PRO A 461 48.72 19.26 14.94
N GLY A 462 49.03 17.98 14.76
CA GLY A 462 48.91 16.93 15.78
C GLY A 462 50.26 16.64 16.46
N SER A 463 50.38 17.06 17.72
CA SER A 463 51.51 16.81 18.63
C SER A 463 51.90 15.32 18.70
N THR A 464 53.18 15.05 18.43
CA THR A 464 53.79 13.72 18.51
C THR A 464 54.19 13.35 19.93
N ARG A 465 53.91 12.10 20.35
CA ARG A 465 54.72 11.46 21.40
C ARG A 465 54.98 10.00 21.05
N LYS A 466 56.21 9.75 20.59
CA LYS A 466 56.81 8.41 20.45
C LYS A 466 57.48 8.03 21.77
N SER A 467 57.48 6.74 22.10
CA SER A 467 58.70 6.09 22.62
C SER A 467 58.72 4.59 22.32
N LYS A 468 59.87 4.14 21.83
CA LYS A 468 60.26 2.77 21.47
C LYS A 468 60.60 1.94 22.74
N LEU A 469 60.58 0.60 22.68
CA LEU A 469 61.78 -0.26 22.52
C LEU A 469 61.66 -1.70 23.13
N LYS A 470 61.79 -2.71 22.24
CA LYS A 470 62.48 -4.04 22.25
C LYS A 470 62.25 -5.15 23.33
N ALA A 471 61.72 -6.29 22.82
CA ALA A 471 62.23 -7.68 22.72
C ALA A 471 63.04 -8.40 23.84
N VAL A 472 62.65 -9.67 24.13
CA VAL A 472 63.43 -10.97 24.18
C VAL A 472 62.53 -12.04 24.89
N ILE A 473 61.91 -13.03 24.21
CA ILE A 473 62.28 -14.48 24.04
C ILE A 473 62.68 -15.16 25.39
N THR A 474 62.07 -16.19 25.99
CA THR A 474 61.52 -17.50 25.52
C THR A 474 60.75 -18.18 26.67
N GLY A 475 59.67 -18.91 26.33
CA GLY A 475 59.24 -20.17 26.97
C GLY A 475 58.67 -20.16 28.39
N VAL A 476 57.37 -20.43 28.54
CA VAL A 476 56.81 -21.64 29.20
C VAL A 476 55.32 -21.69 28.83
N THR A 477 55.01 -22.68 28.00
CA THR A 477 53.77 -22.89 27.22
C THR A 477 52.59 -23.43 28.03
N SER A 478 52.60 -23.34 29.35
CA SER A 478 51.49 -23.81 30.21
C SER A 478 50.75 -22.69 30.95
N GLY A 479 51.36 -21.51 31.12
CA GLY A 479 50.69 -20.34 31.72
C GLY A 479 49.80 -19.57 30.74
N ALA A 480 50.18 -19.54 29.46
CA ALA A 480 49.46 -18.80 28.43
C ALA A 480 48.08 -19.36 28.15
N PHE A 481 47.89 -20.69 28.23
CA PHE A 481 46.59 -21.32 28.01
C PHE A 481 45.61 -21.04 29.15
N VAL A 482 46.09 -20.98 30.40
CA VAL A 482 45.28 -20.60 31.57
C VAL A 482 44.94 -19.12 31.53
N LEU A 483 45.88 -18.25 31.13
CA LEU A 483 45.61 -16.82 30.94
C LEU A 483 44.68 -16.53 29.76
N LEU A 484 44.75 -17.31 28.68
CA LEU A 484 43.82 -17.22 27.55
C LEU A 484 42.44 -17.76 27.92
N LEU A 485 42.33 -18.83 28.72
CA LEU A 485 41.05 -19.33 29.21
C LEU A 485 40.42 -18.38 30.24
N LEU A 486 41.20 -17.82 31.17
CA LEU A 486 40.72 -16.80 32.10
C LEU A 486 40.37 -15.50 31.36
N GLY A 487 41.14 -15.14 30.33
CA GLY A 487 40.85 -14.02 29.43
C GLY A 487 39.60 -14.25 28.58
N ALA A 488 39.34 -15.48 28.12
CA ALA A 488 38.14 -15.86 27.39
C ALA A 488 36.91 -15.93 28.30
N ILE A 489 37.06 -16.41 29.54
CA ILE A 489 35.99 -16.40 30.55
C ILE A 489 35.71 -14.96 31.02
N PHE A 490 36.74 -14.13 31.18
CA PHE A 490 36.59 -12.71 31.44
C PHE A 490 35.95 -12.02 30.25
N MET A 491 36.38 -12.25 29.01
CA MET A 491 35.71 -11.72 27.82
C MET A 491 34.29 -12.23 27.69
N TYR A 492 34.00 -13.50 27.99
CA TYR A 492 32.64 -14.05 27.95
C TYR A 492 31.75 -13.47 29.05
N ARG A 493 32.29 -13.24 30.26
CA ARG A 493 31.60 -12.56 31.35
C ARG A 493 31.47 -11.05 31.10
N SER A 494 32.46 -10.39 30.53
CA SER A 494 32.42 -8.99 30.13
C SER A 494 31.52 -8.79 28.93
N TYR A 495 31.43 -9.76 28.02
CA TYR A 495 30.49 -9.80 26.90
C TYR A 495 29.07 -10.05 27.42
N ARG A 496 28.86 -10.99 28.34
CA ARG A 496 27.56 -11.22 29.01
C ARG A 496 27.14 -10.06 29.92
N VAL A 497 28.08 -9.37 30.58
CA VAL A 497 27.79 -8.19 31.41
C VAL A 497 27.59 -6.94 30.55
N ARG A 498 28.29 -6.80 29.40
CA ARG A 498 28.01 -5.75 28.40
C ARG A 498 26.69 -5.96 27.66
N THR A 499 26.27 -7.21 27.44
CA THR A 499 24.94 -7.51 26.86
C THR A 499 23.81 -7.51 27.91
N TYR A 500 24.11 -7.35 29.20
CA TYR A 500 23.10 -7.38 30.28
C TYR A 500 23.10 -6.17 31.23
N LYS A 501 23.96 -5.16 31.05
CA LYS A 501 23.87 -3.88 31.79
C LYS A 501 23.61 -2.70 30.86
N ARG A 502 22.34 -2.28 30.87
CA ARG A 502 21.76 -0.96 30.58
C ARG A 502 22.38 -0.20 29.41
N ASP A 503 21.58 -0.02 28.37
CA ASP A 503 21.71 1.06 27.39
C ASP A 503 21.87 2.41 28.10
N VAL A 504 23.12 2.80 28.32
CA VAL A 504 23.47 4.19 28.62
C VAL A 504 23.60 4.84 27.26
N TYR A 505 22.50 5.44 26.81
CA TYR A 505 22.50 6.33 25.67
C TYR A 505 23.36 7.54 26.04
N VAL A 506 24.57 7.59 25.49
CA VAL A 506 25.36 8.81 25.43
C VAL A 506 24.79 9.60 24.25
N ASP A 507 24.36 10.84 24.50
CA ASP A 507 23.99 11.77 23.44
C ASP A 507 25.21 11.98 22.54
N VAL A 508 25.25 11.27 21.41
CA VAL A 508 26.16 11.57 20.32
C VAL A 508 25.49 12.68 19.53
N GLU A 509 26.13 13.85 19.46
CA GLU A 509 25.78 14.87 18.47
C GLU A 509 25.89 14.22 17.08
N GLY A 510 24.75 13.88 16.50
CA GLY A 510 24.68 13.27 15.18
C GLY A 510 25.02 14.29 14.11
N GLU A 511 26.03 13.96 13.30
CA GLU A 511 26.48 14.65 12.08
C GLU A 511 25.44 14.62 10.94
N TYR A 512 24.22 15.05 11.22
CA TYR A 512 23.26 15.50 10.21
C TYR A 512 22.67 16.82 10.70
N GLU A 513 23.47 17.88 10.67
CA GLU A 513 22.95 19.25 10.64
C GLU A 513 22.21 19.45 9.31
N CYS A 514 20.99 18.92 9.21
CA CYS A 514 20.00 19.61 8.40
C CYS A 514 19.70 20.90 9.16
N LYS A 515 19.99 22.05 8.56
CA LYS A 515 19.69 23.38 9.10
C LYS A 515 18.19 23.49 9.43
N LEU A 516 17.79 23.02 10.61
CA LEU A 516 16.41 23.04 11.09
C LEU A 516 16.27 24.20 12.07
N SER A 517 16.03 25.39 11.53
CA SER A 517 15.59 26.55 12.32
C SER A 517 14.05 26.60 12.26
N PHE A 518 13.36 25.71 13.00
CA PHE A 518 11.89 25.66 13.04
C PHE A 518 11.37 26.04 14.42
N GLY A 519 11.10 27.33 14.65
CA GLY A 519 10.31 27.82 15.79
C GLY A 519 10.75 27.35 17.20
N GLN A 520 9.82 27.43 18.17
CA GLN A 520 10.01 27.07 19.59
C GLN A 520 9.98 25.55 19.88
N LEU A 521 10.17 24.67 18.90
CA LEU A 521 10.10 23.21 19.09
C LEU A 521 11.32 22.70 19.87
N ARG A 522 11.09 21.96 20.96
CA ARG A 522 12.18 21.43 21.81
C ARG A 522 12.62 20.05 21.33
N ARG A 523 13.92 19.87 21.09
CA ARG A 523 14.52 18.53 20.95
C ARG A 523 14.75 17.96 22.36
N PHE A 524 14.12 16.83 22.66
CA PHE A 524 14.27 16.14 23.95
C PHE A 524 15.46 15.18 23.91
N SER A 525 16.12 14.95 25.04
CA SER A 525 17.11 13.86 25.15
C SER A 525 16.42 12.53 25.42
N TRP A 526 17.06 11.43 25.05
CA TRP A 526 16.54 10.08 25.32
C TRP A 526 16.28 9.86 26.82
N ARG A 527 17.22 10.32 27.66
CA ARG A 527 17.14 10.16 29.11
C ARG A 527 15.94 10.90 29.71
N GLU A 528 15.66 12.10 29.22
CA GLU A 528 14.47 12.86 29.65
C GLU A 528 13.18 12.11 29.34
N ILE A 529 13.06 11.54 28.13
CA ILE A 529 11.87 10.79 27.71
C ILE A 529 11.74 9.48 28.50
N GLN A 530 12.84 8.76 28.73
CA GLN A 530 12.84 7.55 29.55
C GLN A 530 12.38 7.85 30.98
N LEU A 531 12.91 8.91 31.61
CA LEU A 531 12.48 9.29 32.96
C LEU A 531 11.01 9.71 32.98
N ALA A 532 10.57 10.45 31.96
CA ALA A 532 9.19 10.90 31.88
C ALA A 532 8.17 9.76 31.70
N THR A 533 8.54 8.70 30.98
CA THR A 533 7.66 7.56 30.64
C THR A 533 7.84 6.33 31.54
N ASP A 534 8.68 6.43 32.58
CA ASP A 534 9.10 5.29 33.41
C ASP A 534 9.69 4.14 32.56
N ASN A 535 10.63 4.50 31.68
CA ASN A 535 11.28 3.61 30.71
C ASN A 535 10.27 2.90 29.78
N PHE A 536 9.31 3.66 29.25
CA PHE A 536 8.25 3.15 28.36
C PHE A 536 7.45 2.00 28.98
N ASN A 537 7.11 2.12 30.27
CA ASN A 537 6.32 1.14 31.00
C ASN A 537 4.97 0.87 30.29
N GLU A 538 4.58 -0.40 30.18
CA GLU A 538 3.32 -0.78 29.51
C GLU A 538 2.08 -0.22 30.23
N ASN A 539 2.17 0.01 31.54
CA ASN A 539 1.10 0.63 32.33
C ASN A 539 0.85 2.10 31.93
N ASN A 540 1.82 2.74 31.27
CA ASN A 540 1.69 4.12 30.78
C ASN A 540 1.13 4.19 29.35
N ILE A 541 0.83 3.06 28.69
CA ILE A 541 0.27 3.09 27.34
C ILE A 541 -1.16 3.65 27.39
N ILE A 542 -1.40 4.70 26.59
CA ILE A 542 -2.72 5.34 26.44
C ILE A 542 -3.33 5.10 25.06
N GLY A 543 -2.54 4.60 24.11
CA GLY A 543 -3.02 4.22 22.78
C GLY A 543 -2.00 3.37 22.03
N GLN A 544 -2.48 2.44 21.22
CA GLN A 544 -1.66 1.57 20.36
C GLN A 544 -2.33 1.44 19.00
N GLY A 545 -1.62 1.79 17.92
CA GLY A 545 -2.13 1.75 16.56
C GLY A 545 -1.05 1.41 15.53
N GLY A 546 -1.40 1.44 14.24
CA GLY A 546 -0.48 1.12 13.13
C GLY A 546 0.72 2.05 13.00
N PHE A 547 0.66 3.23 13.62
CA PHE A 547 1.76 4.22 13.61
C PHE A 547 2.65 4.14 14.85
N GLY A 548 2.38 3.26 15.82
CA GLY A 548 3.21 3.10 17.02
C GLY A 548 2.43 3.07 18.33
N LYS A 549 3.16 3.21 19.44
CA LYS A 549 2.60 3.24 20.81
C LYS A 549 2.67 4.64 21.40
N VAL A 550 1.60 5.06 22.07
CA VAL A 550 1.52 6.35 22.76
C VAL A 550 1.56 6.11 24.27
N TYR A 551 2.51 6.74 24.93
CA TYR A 551 2.75 6.64 26.36
C TYR A 551 2.38 7.95 27.07
N LYS A 552 1.75 7.86 28.22
CA LYS A 552 1.64 8.95 29.17
C LYS A 552 3.01 9.20 29.81
N GLY A 553 3.44 10.45 29.83
CA GLY A 553 4.67 10.87 30.47
C GLY A 553 4.48 12.06 31.39
N LEU A 554 5.41 12.24 32.33
CA LEU A 554 5.50 13.41 33.20
C LEU A 554 6.90 14.00 33.08
N LEU A 555 7.01 15.20 32.50
CA LEU A 555 8.28 15.91 32.41
C LEU A 555 8.76 16.39 33.79
N LEU A 556 10.04 16.73 33.91
CA LEU A 556 10.67 17.16 35.18
C LEU A 556 10.05 18.43 35.77
N ASP A 557 9.46 19.27 34.94
CA ASP A 557 8.75 20.49 35.34
C ASP A 557 7.30 20.23 35.80
N GLY A 558 6.87 18.96 35.81
CA GLY A 558 5.51 18.55 36.17
C GLY A 558 4.52 18.57 35.00
N THR A 559 4.95 18.91 33.79
CA THR A 559 4.09 18.92 32.60
C THR A 559 3.73 17.50 32.19
N ARG A 560 2.43 17.22 32.04
CA ARG A 560 1.93 15.94 31.52
C ARG A 560 1.99 15.94 30.00
N VAL A 561 2.58 14.90 29.44
CA VAL A 561 2.77 14.76 27.99
C VAL A 561 2.29 13.41 27.48
N ALA A 562 1.96 13.35 26.20
CA ALA A 562 1.76 12.12 25.44
C ALA A 562 2.97 11.90 24.52
N VAL A 563 3.63 10.76 24.65
CA VAL A 563 4.86 10.39 23.93
C VAL A 563 4.51 9.32 22.90
N LYS A 564 4.42 9.70 21.63
CA LYS A 564 4.15 8.80 20.50
C LYS A 564 5.48 8.26 19.97
N ARG A 565 5.76 6.98 20.22
CA ARG A 565 6.93 6.26 19.73
C ARG A 565 6.55 5.46 18.48
N LEU A 566 7.18 5.77 17.34
CA LEU A 566 6.87 5.15 16.06
C LEU A 566 7.65 3.83 15.91
N ASN A 567 6.97 2.75 15.50
CA ASN A 567 7.58 1.42 15.37
C ASN A 567 8.00 1.07 13.92
N ASP A 568 7.40 1.74 12.91
CA ASP A 568 7.50 1.39 11.49
C ASP A 568 8.22 2.47 10.64
N TYR A 569 9.23 3.18 11.18
CA TYR A 569 9.94 4.24 10.41
C TYR A 569 10.68 3.70 9.17
N GLN A 570 11.04 2.39 9.16
CA GLN A 570 11.66 1.70 8.03
C GLN A 570 10.65 1.32 6.92
N SER A 571 9.35 1.50 7.14
CA SER A 571 8.34 1.27 6.11
C SER A 571 8.33 2.40 5.07
N PRO A 572 8.04 2.12 3.78
CA PRO A 572 7.97 3.14 2.73
C PRO A 572 6.83 4.12 3.02
N GLY A 573 7.13 5.21 3.74
CA GLY A 573 6.19 6.26 4.14
C GLY A 573 6.20 6.62 5.63
N GLY A 574 6.83 5.83 6.50
CA GLY A 574 6.93 6.10 7.94
C GLY A 574 7.82 7.29 8.28
N GLU A 575 9.01 7.36 7.65
CA GLU A 575 9.91 8.51 7.78
C GLU A 575 9.26 9.79 7.23
N GLU A 576 8.58 9.70 6.09
CA GLU A 576 7.87 10.86 5.54
C GLU A 576 6.71 11.31 6.44
N ALA A 577 5.99 10.38 7.10
CA ALA A 577 4.92 10.73 8.03
C ALA A 577 5.47 11.47 9.25
N PHE A 578 6.61 11.03 9.78
CA PHE A 578 7.31 11.71 10.87
C PHE A 578 7.79 13.11 10.47
N LEU A 579 8.45 13.24 9.32
CA LEU A 579 8.92 14.53 8.81
C LEU A 579 7.74 15.47 8.52
N ARG A 580 6.64 14.96 7.93
CA ARG A 580 5.42 15.74 7.72
C ARG A 580 4.80 16.23 9.02
N GLU A 581 4.72 15.38 10.04
CA GLU A 581 4.12 15.75 11.33
C GLU A 581 4.97 16.85 12.02
N ILE A 582 6.30 16.84 11.84
CA ILE A 582 7.20 17.92 12.27
C ILE A 582 7.01 19.19 11.43
N ASP A 583 7.04 19.07 10.10
CA ASP A 583 6.98 20.20 9.16
C ASP A 583 5.63 20.94 9.28
N LEU A 584 4.51 20.22 9.33
CA LEU A 584 3.14 20.78 9.34
C LEU A 584 2.78 21.44 10.67
N ILE A 585 3.07 20.77 11.80
CA ILE A 585 2.66 21.25 13.12
C ILE A 585 3.57 22.40 13.61
N SER A 586 4.74 22.58 12.99
CA SER A 586 5.58 23.77 13.23
C SER A 586 5.00 25.06 12.64
N VAL A 587 4.18 24.95 11.58
CA VAL A 587 3.64 26.07 10.80
C VAL A 587 2.20 26.40 11.19
N ALA A 588 1.38 25.39 11.53
CA ALA A 588 -0.03 25.55 11.87
C ALA A 588 -0.26 25.67 13.39
N VAL A 589 -0.79 26.81 13.85
CA VAL A 589 -1.09 27.05 15.28
C VAL A 589 -2.51 27.55 15.42
N HIS A 590 -3.36 26.72 16.04
CA HIS A 590 -4.76 27.05 16.31
C HIS A 590 -5.25 26.32 17.56
N LYS A 591 -6.23 26.89 18.28
CA LYS A 591 -6.74 26.33 19.55
C LYS A 591 -7.30 24.91 19.41
N ASN A 592 -7.85 24.58 18.23
CA ASN A 592 -8.42 23.27 17.93
C ASN A 592 -7.47 22.35 17.13
N LEU A 593 -6.16 22.63 17.10
CA LEU A 593 -5.16 21.76 16.47
C LEU A 593 -4.11 21.29 17.49
N LEU A 594 -3.73 20.03 17.41
CA LEU A 594 -2.79 19.44 18.36
C LEU A 594 -1.39 19.97 18.13
N ARG A 595 -0.93 20.85 19.02
CA ARG A 595 0.40 21.43 18.96
C ARG A 595 1.47 20.44 19.41
N LEU A 596 2.52 20.27 18.61
CA LEU A 596 3.70 19.49 18.93
C LEU A 596 4.57 20.28 19.93
N ILE A 597 4.94 19.65 21.05
CA ILE A 597 5.84 20.24 22.05
C ILE A 597 7.30 20.05 21.61
N GLY A 598 7.59 18.89 21.04
CA GLY A 598 8.94 18.55 20.63
C GLY A 598 9.05 17.15 20.07
N PHE A 599 10.29 16.78 19.75
CA PHE A 599 10.58 15.50 19.12
C PHE A 599 11.93 14.94 19.60
N TYR A 600 12.13 13.65 19.32
CA TYR A 600 13.42 12.98 19.42
C TYR A 600 13.61 12.06 18.22
N THR A 601 14.80 12.12 17.62
CA THR A 601 15.13 11.36 16.41
C THR A 601 16.59 10.88 16.45
N THR A 602 16.82 9.62 16.08
CA THR A 602 18.16 9.01 15.91
C THR A 602 18.24 8.23 14.60
N SER A 603 19.18 7.32 14.40
CA SER A 603 19.13 6.39 13.26
C SER A 603 18.02 5.34 13.39
N VAL A 604 17.52 5.09 14.61
CA VAL A 604 16.63 3.95 14.91
C VAL A 604 15.36 4.30 15.67
N GLU A 605 15.24 5.50 16.23
CA GLU A 605 14.08 5.93 17.00
C GLU A 605 13.48 7.19 16.39
N ARG A 606 12.15 7.27 16.42
CA ARG A 606 11.34 8.42 16.04
C ARG A 606 10.25 8.62 17.10
N ILE A 607 10.31 9.74 17.81
CA ILE A 607 9.41 10.05 18.91
C ILE A 607 8.86 11.47 18.79
N LEU A 608 7.56 11.60 18.96
CA LEU A 608 6.84 12.87 18.98
C LEU A 608 6.23 13.09 20.38
N ILE A 609 6.35 14.31 20.90
CA ILE A 609 5.88 14.68 22.24
C ILE A 609 4.77 15.71 22.11
N TYR A 610 3.59 15.37 22.63
CA TYR A 610 2.37 16.17 22.61
C TYR A 610 1.90 16.53 24.02
N PRO A 611 1.04 17.55 24.17
CA PRO A 611 0.28 17.77 25.39
C PRO A 611 -0.56 16.54 25.71
N PHE A 612 -0.65 16.19 26.99
CA PHE A 612 -1.49 15.07 27.41
C PHE A 612 -2.97 15.45 27.38
N MET A 613 -3.75 14.75 26.54
CA MET A 613 -5.20 14.90 26.43
C MET A 613 -5.91 13.93 27.37
N ARG A 614 -6.44 14.43 28.50
CA ARG A 614 -6.97 13.59 29.59
C ARG A 614 -8.20 12.80 29.19
N ASN A 615 -9.06 13.38 28.36
CA ASN A 615 -10.31 12.77 27.92
C ASN A 615 -10.13 11.90 26.66
N ILE A 616 -8.87 11.65 26.26
CA ILE A 616 -8.44 10.76 25.17
C ILE A 616 -9.02 11.24 23.83
N SER A 617 -9.95 10.50 23.23
CA SER A 617 -10.53 10.80 21.92
C SER A 617 -12.05 10.78 21.98
N VAL A 618 -12.68 11.49 21.05
CA VAL A 618 -14.14 11.49 20.89
C VAL A 618 -14.66 10.07 20.68
N ALA A 619 -13.97 9.24 19.87
CA ALA A 619 -14.35 7.84 19.68
C ALA A 619 -14.41 7.04 20.99
N TYR A 620 -13.46 7.26 21.92
CA TYR A 620 -13.46 6.61 23.23
C TYR A 620 -14.68 7.03 24.05
N GLN A 621 -14.96 8.33 24.11
CA GLN A 621 -16.07 8.90 24.88
C GLN A 621 -17.45 8.57 24.31
N LEU A 622 -17.53 8.11 23.05
CA LEU A 622 -18.77 7.66 22.42
C LEU A 622 -19.03 6.16 22.65
N ARG A 623 -17.98 5.32 22.70
CA ARG A 623 -18.14 3.87 22.50
C ARG A 623 -17.39 2.97 23.46
N ASP A 624 -16.28 3.44 24.02
CA ASP A 624 -15.33 2.61 24.78
C ASP A 624 -15.32 2.98 26.28
N LEU A 625 -16.41 3.61 26.75
CA LEU A 625 -16.62 4.00 28.15
C LEU A 625 -16.63 2.79 29.09
N LYS A 626 -16.02 2.94 30.26
CA LYS A 626 -16.06 1.90 31.29
C LYS A 626 -17.39 1.91 32.04
N PRO A 627 -17.81 0.77 32.63
CA PRO A 627 -19.03 0.71 33.44
C PRO A 627 -19.02 1.77 34.56
N GLY A 628 -19.94 2.73 34.52
CA GLY A 628 -20.06 3.83 35.47
C GLY A 628 -19.52 5.19 35.00
N GLU A 629 -18.85 5.26 33.85
CA GLU A 629 -18.49 6.53 33.21
C GLU A 629 -19.70 7.11 32.47
N LYS A 630 -19.86 8.44 32.51
CA LYS A 630 -20.92 9.15 31.78
C LYS A 630 -20.38 9.57 30.42
N GLY A 631 -21.09 9.23 29.35
CA GLY A 631 -20.75 9.68 28.00
C GLY A 631 -21.00 11.16 27.76
N LEU A 632 -20.65 11.62 26.55
CA LEU A 632 -20.79 13.02 26.16
C LEU A 632 -22.26 13.42 26.03
N ASP A 633 -22.63 14.51 26.69
CA ASP A 633 -23.92 15.16 26.51
C ASP A 633 -24.00 15.89 25.15
N TRP A 634 -25.21 16.24 24.75
CA TRP A 634 -25.45 16.88 23.45
C TRP A 634 -24.71 18.21 23.30
N GLN A 635 -24.69 19.03 24.35
CA GLN A 635 -24.04 20.36 24.31
C GLN A 635 -22.52 20.23 24.11
N THR A 636 -21.89 19.22 24.72
CA THR A 636 -20.47 18.93 24.49
C THR A 636 -20.25 18.40 23.07
N ARG A 637 -21.12 17.52 22.53
CA ARG A 637 -21.02 17.05 21.14
C ARG A 637 -21.14 18.19 20.12
N LYS A 638 -22.06 19.14 20.34
CA LYS A 638 -22.22 20.35 19.53
C LYS A 638 -20.96 21.22 19.55
N ARG A 639 -20.35 21.39 20.73
CA ARG A 639 -19.08 22.11 20.88
C ARG A 639 -17.93 21.41 20.16
N ILE A 640 -17.88 20.08 20.25
CA ILE A 640 -16.88 19.25 19.55
C ILE A 640 -17.01 19.42 18.04
N ALA A 641 -18.22 19.33 17.49
CA ALA A 641 -18.50 19.57 16.08
C ALA A 641 -17.98 20.96 15.66
N LEU A 642 -18.40 22.02 16.35
CA LEU A 642 -17.99 23.39 16.03
C LEU A 642 -16.47 23.58 16.09
N GLY A 643 -15.81 23.12 17.16
CA GLY A 643 -14.37 23.29 17.30
C GLY A 643 -13.55 22.47 16.29
N ALA A 644 -14.01 21.27 15.93
CA ALA A 644 -13.41 20.49 14.85
C ALA A 644 -13.55 21.19 13.49
N ALA A 645 -14.72 21.78 13.21
CA ALA A 645 -14.93 22.57 11.99
C ALA A 645 -14.00 23.80 11.92
N GLN A 646 -13.87 24.55 13.02
CA GLN A 646 -12.95 25.70 13.14
C GLN A 646 -11.49 25.28 12.93
N GLY A 647 -11.10 24.10 13.41
CA GLY A 647 -9.77 23.55 13.15
C GLY A 647 -9.50 23.30 11.67
N LEU A 648 -10.46 22.73 10.94
CA LEU A 648 -10.32 22.45 9.50
C LEU A 648 -10.41 23.71 8.64
N GLU A 649 -11.32 24.64 8.98
CA GLU A 649 -11.41 25.97 8.37
C GLU A 649 -10.04 26.68 8.40
N TYR A 650 -9.37 26.64 9.55
CA TYR A 650 -8.02 27.19 9.67
C TYR A 650 -7.02 26.50 8.72
N LEU A 651 -7.03 25.15 8.66
CA LEU A 651 -6.11 24.38 7.80
C LEU A 651 -6.33 24.64 6.30
N HIS A 652 -7.58 24.79 5.87
CA HIS A 652 -7.96 24.93 4.47
C HIS A 652 -7.86 26.36 3.96
N GLU A 653 -8.23 27.34 4.79
CA GLU A 653 -8.47 28.72 4.35
C GLU A 653 -7.47 29.73 4.92
N HIS A 654 -6.86 29.44 6.08
CA HIS A 654 -5.97 30.38 6.78
C HIS A 654 -4.49 29.98 6.72
N CYS A 655 -4.17 28.73 6.37
CA CYS A 655 -2.80 28.26 6.13
C CYS A 655 -2.35 28.53 4.68
N ASN A 656 -1.09 28.94 4.51
CA ASN A 656 -0.44 29.05 3.20
C ASN A 656 0.97 28.44 3.23
N PRO A 657 1.22 27.30 2.56
CA PRO A 657 0.28 26.55 1.70
C PRO A 657 -0.89 25.91 2.48
N LYS A 658 -2.00 25.61 1.78
CA LYS A 658 -3.18 24.96 2.36
C LYS A 658 -2.80 23.56 2.87
N ILE A 659 -3.45 23.11 3.94
CA ILE A 659 -3.16 21.81 4.56
C ILE A 659 -4.39 20.92 4.47
N ILE A 660 -4.29 19.78 3.78
CA ILE A 660 -5.34 18.75 3.75
C ILE A 660 -4.99 17.68 4.78
N HIS A 661 -5.89 17.37 5.71
CA HIS A 661 -5.68 16.47 6.84
C HIS A 661 -5.68 14.98 6.42
N ARG A 662 -6.63 14.56 5.58
CA ARG A 662 -6.80 13.22 4.97
C ARG A 662 -7.14 12.04 5.88
N ASP A 663 -7.09 12.19 7.21
CA ASP A 663 -7.55 11.15 8.15
C ASP A 663 -8.46 11.69 9.26
N LEU A 664 -9.47 12.47 8.88
CA LEU A 664 -10.41 13.04 9.83
C LEU A 664 -11.48 12.02 10.24
N LYS A 665 -11.55 11.72 11.55
CA LYS A 665 -12.48 10.76 12.18
C LYS A 665 -12.60 11.03 13.67
N ALA A 666 -13.64 10.50 14.33
CA ALA A 666 -13.82 10.67 15.78
C ALA A 666 -12.63 10.16 16.63
N ALA A 667 -11.84 9.21 16.12
CA ALA A 667 -10.65 8.70 16.84
C ALA A 667 -9.47 9.67 16.84
N ASN A 668 -9.42 10.60 15.87
CA ASN A 668 -8.34 11.57 15.71
C ASN A 668 -8.70 12.96 16.27
N ILE A 669 -9.92 13.12 16.79
CA ILE A 669 -10.32 14.30 17.56
C ILE A 669 -10.09 13.99 19.03
N LEU A 670 -9.11 14.66 19.63
CA LEU A 670 -8.76 14.51 21.04
C LEU A 670 -9.49 15.55 21.89
N LEU A 671 -9.60 15.26 23.19
CA LEU A 671 -10.31 16.12 24.14
C LEU A 671 -9.37 16.50 25.30
N ASP A 672 -9.24 17.81 25.53
CA ASP A 672 -8.48 18.33 26.66
C ASP A 672 -9.24 18.21 28.00
N ASP A 673 -8.72 18.81 29.07
CA ASP A 673 -9.33 18.75 30.41
C ASP A 673 -10.74 19.39 30.48
N ASP A 674 -11.05 20.33 29.58
CA ASP A 674 -12.31 21.08 29.52
C ASP A 674 -13.28 20.55 28.44
N PHE A 675 -12.97 19.38 27.85
CA PHE A 675 -13.68 18.77 26.72
C PHE A 675 -13.66 19.63 25.45
N GLU A 676 -12.66 20.49 25.28
CA GLU A 676 -12.45 21.22 24.04
C GLU A 676 -11.82 20.29 22.97
N PRO A 677 -12.33 20.31 21.73
CA PRO A 677 -11.87 19.43 20.67
C PRO A 677 -10.54 19.91 20.09
N VAL A 678 -9.63 18.97 19.88
CA VAL A 678 -8.32 19.22 19.26
C VAL A 678 -8.07 18.17 18.19
N LEU A 679 -7.93 18.61 16.94
CA LEU A 679 -7.59 17.72 15.81
C LEU A 679 -6.14 17.26 15.92
N GLY A 680 -5.92 15.95 15.85
CA GLY A 680 -4.60 15.34 15.88
C GLY A 680 -4.36 14.34 14.74
N ASP A 681 -3.13 13.81 14.71
CA ASP A 681 -2.63 12.82 13.74
C ASP A 681 -2.50 13.32 12.29
N PHE A 682 -1.53 14.21 12.07
CA PHE A 682 -1.20 14.79 10.76
C PHE A 682 -0.26 13.92 9.91
N GLY A 683 -0.03 12.65 10.26
CA GLY A 683 0.92 11.78 9.55
C GLY A 683 0.59 11.55 8.06
N LEU A 684 -0.68 11.73 7.68
CA LEU A 684 -1.17 11.63 6.30
C LEU A 684 -1.45 12.99 5.64
N ALA A 685 -1.28 14.09 6.36
CA ALA A 685 -1.63 15.41 5.87
C ALA A 685 -0.70 15.87 4.73
N LYS A 686 -1.17 16.80 3.90
CA LYS A 686 -0.47 17.22 2.67
C LYS A 686 -0.56 18.73 2.48
N LEU A 687 0.57 19.35 2.15
CA LEU A 687 0.64 20.75 1.73
C LEU A 687 0.22 20.88 0.27
N VAL A 688 -0.66 21.83 -0.01
CA VAL A 688 -1.18 22.13 -1.34
C VAL A 688 -1.06 23.62 -1.59
N ASP A 689 -0.48 23.99 -2.73
CA ASP A 689 -0.44 25.38 -3.18
C ASP A 689 -1.88 25.91 -3.32
N THR A 690 -2.14 27.10 -2.79
CA THR A 690 -3.46 27.75 -2.82
C THR A 690 -4.05 27.87 -4.23
N ARG A 691 -3.21 27.83 -5.27
CA ARG A 691 -3.60 27.91 -6.70
C ARG A 691 -4.11 26.59 -7.29
N LEU A 692 -3.83 25.46 -6.64
CA LEU A 692 -4.23 24.14 -7.12
C LEU A 692 -5.60 23.76 -6.54
N THR A 693 -6.44 23.13 -7.36
CA THR A 693 -7.78 22.63 -6.95
C THR A 693 -7.72 21.25 -6.32
N HIS A 694 -6.67 20.48 -6.62
CA HIS A 694 -6.47 19.13 -6.12
C HIS A 694 -4.99 18.75 -6.16
N ILE A 695 -4.63 17.74 -5.38
CA ILE A 695 -3.33 17.10 -5.41
C ILE A 695 -3.49 15.61 -5.72
N THR A 696 -2.74 15.11 -6.70
CA THR A 696 -2.68 13.68 -6.99
C THR A 696 -1.74 13.03 -5.98
N THR A 697 -2.27 12.12 -5.17
CA THR A 697 -1.52 11.44 -4.11
C THR A 697 -2.07 10.04 -3.89
N GLN A 698 -1.23 9.10 -3.46
CA GLN A 698 -1.68 7.76 -3.07
C GLN A 698 -2.87 7.86 -2.12
N VAL A 699 -3.92 7.08 -2.37
CA VAL A 699 -5.12 7.02 -1.52
C VAL A 699 -4.73 6.46 -0.15
N ARG A 700 -4.89 7.29 0.88
CA ARG A 700 -4.65 6.93 2.29
C ARG A 700 -5.70 7.60 3.15
N GLY A 701 -6.13 6.94 4.22
CA GLY A 701 -7.17 7.40 5.15
C GLY A 701 -7.92 6.22 5.77
N THR A 702 -8.89 6.51 6.62
CA THR A 702 -9.73 5.48 7.26
C THR A 702 -10.96 5.15 6.42
N MET A 703 -11.15 3.87 6.09
CA MET A 703 -12.30 3.40 5.32
C MET A 703 -13.62 3.81 5.99
N GLY A 704 -14.58 4.31 5.20
CA GLY A 704 -15.82 4.91 5.70
C GLY A 704 -15.76 6.44 5.78
N HIS A 705 -14.57 7.02 5.95
CA HIS A 705 -14.34 8.48 5.96
C HIS A 705 -13.69 9.01 4.67
N ILE A 706 -13.28 8.12 3.76
CA ILE A 706 -12.67 8.51 2.47
C ILE A 706 -13.75 8.88 1.47
N ALA A 707 -13.58 10.04 0.84
CA ALA A 707 -14.51 10.54 -0.19
C ALA A 707 -14.51 9.67 -1.47
N PRO A 708 -15.67 9.49 -2.13
CA PRO A 708 -15.79 8.63 -3.33
C PRO A 708 -14.90 9.03 -4.52
N GLU A 709 -14.78 10.33 -4.79
CA GLU A 709 -13.90 10.86 -5.84
C GLU A 709 -12.43 10.58 -5.54
N TYR A 710 -12.07 10.58 -4.26
CA TYR A 710 -10.68 10.35 -3.86
C TYR A 710 -10.33 8.86 -4.03
N LEU A 711 -11.25 7.96 -3.68
CA LEU A 711 -11.13 6.53 -3.94
C LEU A 711 -11.03 6.20 -5.43
N SER A 712 -11.81 6.87 -6.27
CA SER A 712 -11.90 6.57 -7.71
C SER A 712 -10.81 7.25 -8.54
N THR A 713 -10.33 8.43 -8.16
CA THR A 713 -9.40 9.23 -8.98
C THR A 713 -8.01 9.40 -8.37
N GLY A 714 -7.82 9.12 -7.07
CA GLY A 714 -6.56 9.42 -6.36
C GLY A 714 -6.28 10.91 -6.18
N LYS A 715 -7.25 11.78 -6.47
CA LYS A 715 -7.14 13.23 -6.29
C LYS A 715 -7.69 13.61 -4.91
N SER A 716 -6.85 14.23 -4.09
CA SER A 716 -7.23 14.76 -2.78
C SER A 716 -7.37 16.28 -2.84
N SER A 717 -8.38 16.84 -2.17
CA SER A 717 -8.63 18.28 -2.04
C SER A 717 -9.20 18.57 -0.65
N GLU A 718 -9.40 19.85 -0.30
CA GLU A 718 -10.10 20.24 0.92
C GLU A 718 -11.50 19.60 1.03
N LYS A 719 -12.17 19.36 -0.10
CA LYS A 719 -13.49 18.70 -0.15
C LYS A 719 -13.44 17.23 0.29
N THR A 720 -12.26 16.59 0.26
CA THR A 720 -12.10 15.23 0.80
C THR A 720 -12.11 15.21 2.33
N ASP A 721 -11.59 16.27 2.97
CA ASP A 721 -11.70 16.45 4.41
C ASP A 721 -13.13 16.83 4.82
N VAL A 722 -13.82 17.66 4.02
CA VAL A 722 -15.24 17.99 4.25
C VAL A 722 -16.11 16.72 4.29
N PHE A 723 -15.86 15.77 3.38
CA PHE A 723 -16.56 14.48 3.39
C PHE A 723 -16.28 13.70 4.68
N GLY A 724 -15.00 13.56 5.06
CA GLY A 724 -14.62 12.89 6.32
C GLY A 724 -15.21 13.58 7.56
N TYR A 725 -15.35 14.90 7.53
CA TYR A 725 -15.98 15.69 8.60
C TYR A 725 -17.46 15.37 8.72
N GLY A 726 -18.18 15.30 7.59
CA GLY A 726 -19.59 14.93 7.57
C GLY A 726 -19.82 13.53 8.14
N ILE A 727 -18.98 12.55 7.81
CA ILE A 727 -19.06 11.21 8.43
C ILE A 727 -18.78 11.28 9.93
N THR A 728 -17.82 12.11 10.36
CA THR A 728 -17.51 12.31 11.79
C THR A 728 -18.67 12.95 12.56
N LEU A 729 -19.44 13.85 11.93
CA LEU A 729 -20.68 14.37 12.50
C LEU A 729 -21.73 13.27 12.70
N LEU A 730 -21.86 12.35 11.75
CA LEU A 730 -22.77 11.20 11.89
C LEU A 730 -22.31 10.28 13.03
N GLU A 731 -21.00 10.06 13.19
CA GLU A 731 -20.49 9.32 14.36
C GLU A 731 -20.81 10.03 15.68
N LEU A 732 -20.73 11.37 15.73
CA LEU A 732 -21.08 12.16 16.91
C LEU A 732 -22.57 12.06 17.25
N VAL A 733 -23.47 12.14 16.26
CA VAL A 733 -24.92 12.07 16.50
C VAL A 733 -25.36 10.67 16.90
N THR A 734 -24.84 9.65 16.21
CA THR A 734 -25.29 8.26 16.39
C THR A 734 -24.55 7.51 17.49
N GLY A 735 -23.34 7.95 17.85
CA GLY A 735 -22.40 7.17 18.67
C GLY A 735 -21.81 5.96 17.92
N GLN A 736 -22.25 5.67 16.71
CA GLN A 736 -21.91 4.46 15.95
C GLN A 736 -20.69 4.68 15.05
N ARG A 737 -19.97 3.59 14.75
CA ARG A 737 -18.81 3.64 13.86
C ARG A 737 -19.27 3.89 12.42
N ALA A 738 -18.46 4.58 11.62
CA ALA A 738 -18.72 4.78 10.19
C ALA A 738 -18.90 3.46 9.42
N ILE A 739 -18.30 2.38 9.91
CA ILE A 739 -18.47 1.00 9.45
C ILE A 739 -18.81 0.13 10.65
N ASP A 740 -19.93 -0.58 10.57
CA ASP A 740 -20.42 -1.46 11.63
C ASP A 740 -20.87 -2.80 11.05
N PHE A 741 -19.98 -3.80 11.14
CA PHE A 741 -20.22 -5.14 10.63
C PHE A 741 -21.27 -5.93 11.42
N SER A 742 -21.65 -5.49 12.63
CA SER A 742 -22.69 -6.16 13.40
C SER A 742 -24.08 -6.04 12.77
N ARG A 743 -24.28 -5.04 11.90
CA ARG A 743 -25.54 -4.83 11.15
C ARG A 743 -25.81 -5.86 10.06
N LEU A 744 -24.79 -6.63 9.67
CA LEU A 744 -24.90 -7.71 8.67
C LEU A 744 -25.89 -8.82 9.05
N GLU A 745 -26.24 -8.94 10.33
CA GLU A 745 -27.22 -9.92 10.81
C GLU A 745 -28.68 -9.48 10.57
N GLU A 746 -28.96 -8.18 10.39
CA GLU A 746 -30.32 -7.61 10.35
C GLU A 746 -30.63 -6.70 9.14
N GLU A 747 -29.67 -5.92 8.60
CA GLU A 747 -29.89 -5.00 7.46
C GLU A 747 -28.72 -5.00 6.44
N GLU A 748 -29.01 -4.72 5.16
CA GLU A 748 -28.06 -4.81 4.01
C GLU A 748 -27.02 -3.66 3.94
N ASP A 749 -27.09 -2.65 4.82
CA ASP A 749 -26.27 -1.42 4.77
C ASP A 749 -25.09 -1.43 5.78
N VAL A 750 -23.87 -1.68 5.29
CA VAL A 750 -22.62 -1.73 6.11
C VAL A 750 -22.07 -0.33 6.43
N LEU A 751 -22.37 0.67 5.59
CA LEU A 751 -21.93 2.05 5.75
C LEU A 751 -22.95 2.85 6.57
N LEU A 752 -22.46 3.61 7.55
CA LEU A 752 -23.30 4.46 8.39
C LEU A 752 -24.12 5.47 7.59
N LEU A 753 -23.53 6.02 6.52
CA LEU A 753 -24.18 7.02 5.67
C LEU A 753 -25.42 6.46 4.95
N ASP A 754 -25.34 5.23 4.43
CA ASP A 754 -26.43 4.61 3.66
C ASP A 754 -27.59 4.24 4.57
N HIS A 755 -27.27 3.70 5.76
CA HIS A 755 -28.26 3.40 6.80
C HIS A 755 -29.01 4.67 7.25
N ILE A 756 -28.29 5.79 7.45
CA ILE A 756 -28.91 7.06 7.84
C ILE A 756 -29.79 7.62 6.73
N LYS A 757 -29.34 7.57 5.47
CA LYS A 757 -30.16 7.97 4.31
C LYS A 757 -31.43 7.12 4.19
N LYS A 758 -31.38 5.83 4.51
CA LYS A 758 -32.56 4.96 4.57
C LYS A 758 -33.52 5.38 5.70
N LEU A 759 -33.02 5.55 6.93
CA LEU A 759 -33.84 5.96 8.07
C LEU A 759 -34.51 7.34 7.86
N LEU A 760 -33.82 8.26 7.18
CA LEU A 760 -34.37 9.56 6.81
C LEU A 760 -35.50 9.42 5.78
N ARG A 761 -35.34 8.58 4.75
CA ARG A 761 -36.41 8.26 3.77
C ARG A 761 -37.64 7.67 4.45
N GLU A 762 -37.44 6.85 5.48
CA GLU A 762 -38.52 6.25 6.29
C GLU A 762 -39.10 7.21 7.35
N LYS A 763 -38.59 8.44 7.48
CA LYS A 763 -38.97 9.44 8.51
C LYS A 763 -38.77 8.93 9.95
N ARG A 764 -37.76 8.09 10.15
CA ARG A 764 -37.44 7.42 11.43
C ARG A 764 -36.28 8.08 12.18
N LEU A 765 -36.31 9.42 12.31
CA LEU A 765 -35.27 10.23 12.95
C LEU A 765 -34.91 9.76 14.38
N ALA A 766 -35.90 9.29 15.14
CA ALA A 766 -35.69 8.82 16.52
C ALA A 766 -34.73 7.61 16.64
N TYR A 767 -34.52 6.86 15.56
CA TYR A 767 -33.62 5.70 15.53
C TYR A 767 -32.19 6.05 15.11
N ILE A 768 -31.93 7.29 14.69
CA ILE A 768 -30.61 7.77 14.26
C ILE A 768 -29.79 8.24 15.47
N VAL A 769 -30.44 8.86 16.46
CA VAL A 769 -29.74 9.50 17.57
C VAL A 769 -29.35 8.47 18.64
N ASP A 770 -28.17 8.64 19.21
CA ASP A 770 -27.63 7.80 20.28
C ASP A 770 -28.63 7.64 21.44
N GLU A 771 -29.00 6.39 21.74
CA GLU A 771 -29.99 6.01 22.76
C GLU A 771 -29.58 6.47 24.17
N HIS A 772 -28.28 6.67 24.42
CA HIS A 772 -27.75 7.12 25.71
C HIS A 772 -27.76 8.64 25.86
N MET A 773 -28.21 9.39 24.85
CA MET A 773 -28.21 10.85 24.84
C MET A 773 -29.55 11.43 25.27
N LYS A 774 -29.50 12.42 26.18
CA LYS A 774 -30.67 13.27 26.48
C LYS A 774 -30.65 14.48 25.56
N ILE A 775 -31.69 14.62 24.75
CA ILE A 775 -31.83 15.70 23.78
C ILE A 775 -32.91 16.64 24.30
N ASP A 776 -32.55 17.89 24.57
CA ASP A 776 -33.50 18.92 25.01
C ASP A 776 -34.25 19.56 23.82
N ASP A 777 -33.59 19.68 22.67
CA ASP A 777 -34.16 20.21 21.43
C ASP A 777 -33.80 19.31 20.21
N PRO A 778 -34.75 18.53 19.68
CA PRO A 778 -34.54 17.67 18.52
C PRO A 778 -34.16 18.42 17.24
N THR A 779 -34.51 19.70 17.13
CA THR A 779 -34.25 20.51 15.92
C THR A 779 -32.77 20.80 15.73
N GLU A 780 -32.01 20.91 16.83
CA GLU A 780 -30.56 21.06 16.76
C GLU A 780 -29.88 19.81 16.19
N VAL A 781 -30.37 18.63 16.58
CA VAL A 781 -29.82 17.34 16.10
C VAL A 781 -30.13 17.16 14.62
N GLU A 782 -31.36 17.49 14.21
CA GLU A 782 -31.75 17.49 12.81
C GLU A 782 -30.86 18.41 11.97
N THR A 783 -30.61 19.63 12.46
CA THR A 783 -29.71 20.58 11.80
C THR A 783 -28.32 19.95 11.59
N VAL A 784 -27.72 19.34 12.62
CA VAL A 784 -26.38 18.69 12.49
C VAL A 784 -26.39 17.53 11.49
N ILE A 785 -27.47 16.73 11.43
CA ILE A 785 -27.63 15.67 10.43
C ILE A 785 -27.70 16.28 9.02
N GLN A 786 -28.44 17.37 8.82
CA GLN A 786 -28.52 18.07 7.54
C GLN A 786 -27.14 18.59 7.10
N ILE A 787 -26.36 19.20 8.01
CA ILE A 787 -24.98 19.63 7.72
C ILE A 787 -24.13 18.42 7.29
N ALA A 788 -24.22 17.31 8.00
CA ALA A 788 -23.48 16.10 7.71
C ALA A 788 -23.80 15.53 6.32
N LEU A 789 -25.06 15.58 5.91
CA LEU A 789 -25.49 15.16 4.57
C LEU A 789 -24.99 16.09 3.47
N LEU A 790 -25.02 17.41 3.69
CA LEU A 790 -24.44 18.37 2.74
C LEU A 790 -22.93 18.17 2.59
N CYS A 791 -22.23 17.81 3.68
CA CYS A 791 -20.81 17.52 3.66
C CYS A 791 -20.47 16.20 2.94
N THR A 792 -21.39 15.23 2.90
CA THR A 792 -21.17 13.87 2.35
C THR A 792 -21.76 13.65 0.96
N GLN A 793 -22.03 14.73 0.22
CA GLN A 793 -22.51 14.63 -1.16
C GLN A 793 -21.49 13.92 -2.07
N SER A 794 -21.97 13.17 -3.06
CA SER A 794 -21.12 12.39 -3.97
C SER A 794 -20.24 13.29 -4.84
N SER A 795 -20.75 14.45 -5.25
CA SER A 795 -20.01 15.47 -5.98
C SER A 795 -19.22 16.38 -5.03
N PRO A 796 -17.92 16.62 -5.26
CA PRO A 796 -17.13 17.52 -4.41
C PRO A 796 -17.53 18.98 -4.52
N GLU A 797 -18.07 19.40 -5.67
CA GLU A 797 -18.44 20.79 -5.93
C GLU A 797 -19.64 21.22 -5.08
N ASP A 798 -20.58 20.30 -4.86
CA ASP A 798 -21.81 20.55 -4.10
C ASP A 798 -21.59 20.59 -2.58
N ARG A 799 -20.45 20.06 -2.10
CA ARG A 799 -20.09 20.10 -0.67
C ARG A 799 -19.79 21.53 -0.23
N PRO A 800 -20.20 21.95 0.98
CA PRO A 800 -19.86 23.26 1.50
C PRO A 800 -18.35 23.41 1.76
N THR A 801 -17.87 24.65 1.87
CA THR A 801 -16.55 24.94 2.45
C THR A 801 -16.58 24.80 3.97
N MET A 802 -15.42 24.70 4.62
CA MET A 802 -15.41 24.58 6.09
C MET A 802 -15.86 25.87 6.78
N SER A 803 -15.58 27.05 6.20
CA SER A 803 -16.17 28.33 6.66
C SER A 803 -17.69 28.33 6.62
N GLU A 804 -18.29 27.83 5.52
CA GLU A 804 -19.75 27.70 5.42
C GLU A 804 -20.30 26.73 6.47
N VAL A 805 -19.60 25.61 6.72
CA VAL A 805 -19.97 24.64 7.76
C VAL A 805 -19.93 25.26 9.15
N VAL A 806 -18.92 26.09 9.45
CA VAL A 806 -18.82 26.82 10.72
C VAL A 806 -20.00 27.80 10.88
N GLY A 807 -20.34 28.56 9.84
CA GLY A 807 -21.51 29.46 9.85
C GLY A 807 -22.82 28.71 10.10
N MET A 808 -23.03 27.60 9.40
CA MET A 808 -24.22 26.76 9.57
C MET A 808 -24.33 26.18 10.99
N LEU A 809 -23.20 25.76 11.61
CA LEU A 809 -23.17 25.30 13.01
C LEU A 809 -23.41 26.42 14.04
N GLN A 810 -23.13 27.67 13.68
CA GLN A 810 -23.35 28.85 14.52
C GLN A 810 -24.76 29.44 14.39
N GLY A 811 -25.57 28.95 13.46
CA GLY A 811 -26.97 29.32 13.30
C GLY A 811 -27.28 30.20 12.07
N ASP A 812 -26.38 30.29 11.09
CA ASP A 812 -26.69 30.93 9.81
C ASP A 812 -27.79 30.16 9.04
N VAL A 813 -28.63 30.89 8.32
CA VAL A 813 -29.86 30.37 7.69
C VAL A 813 -29.53 29.34 6.59
N MET A 814 -29.86 28.08 6.85
CA MET A 814 -29.68 26.92 5.94
C MET A 814 -30.74 26.79 4.84
N THR A 815 -31.82 27.58 4.88
CA THR A 815 -33.09 27.24 4.23
C THR A 815 -32.99 27.12 2.71
N ASP A 816 -32.17 27.93 2.05
CA ASP A 816 -32.07 27.94 0.58
C ASP A 816 -31.27 26.72 0.05
N ARG A 817 -30.11 26.39 0.65
CA ARG A 817 -29.29 25.24 0.21
C ARG A 817 -29.93 23.90 0.56
N TRP A 818 -30.62 23.81 1.69
CA TRP A 818 -31.35 22.59 2.06
C TRP A 818 -32.54 22.36 1.12
N ALA A 819 -33.28 23.41 0.74
CA ALA A 819 -34.36 23.31 -0.24
C ALA A 819 -33.86 22.90 -1.63
N GLU A 820 -32.71 23.40 -2.07
CA GLU A 820 -32.05 22.95 -3.31
C GLU A 820 -31.66 21.47 -3.22
N TRP A 821 -31.11 21.03 -2.07
CA TRP A 821 -30.77 19.62 -1.86
C TRP A 821 -32.00 18.73 -1.84
N GLU A 822 -33.08 19.11 -1.14
CA GLU A 822 -34.33 18.34 -1.12
C GLU A 822 -34.93 18.20 -2.52
N GLN A 823 -34.92 19.27 -3.32
CA GLN A 823 -35.36 19.21 -4.71
C GLN A 823 -34.47 18.30 -5.57
N GLN A 824 -33.14 18.40 -5.44
CA GLN A 824 -32.22 17.53 -6.15
C GLN A 824 -32.32 16.07 -5.71
N GLU A 825 -32.54 15.81 -4.42
CA GLU A 825 -32.70 14.46 -3.88
C GLU A 825 -34.07 13.88 -4.22
N GLU A 826 -35.11 14.69 -4.30
CA GLU A 826 -36.43 14.29 -4.79
C GLU A 826 -36.39 14.00 -6.29
N VAL A 827 -35.68 14.81 -7.09
CA VAL A 827 -35.39 14.54 -8.50
C VAL A 827 -34.55 13.27 -8.64
N ARG A 828 -33.49 13.10 -7.84
CA ARG A 828 -32.69 11.86 -7.81
C ARG A 828 -33.53 10.68 -7.37
N ASN A 829 -34.45 10.80 -6.41
CA ASN A 829 -35.33 9.72 -5.96
C ASN A 829 -36.43 9.41 -6.98
N GLN A 830 -36.90 10.40 -7.75
CA GLN A 830 -37.81 10.21 -8.88
C GLN A 830 -37.08 9.56 -10.06
N GLU A 831 -35.85 10.01 -10.38
CA GLU A 831 -34.95 9.36 -11.33
C GLU A 831 -34.58 7.96 -10.87
N PHE A 832 -34.31 7.72 -9.58
CA PHE A 832 -34.02 6.43 -8.96
C PHE A 832 -35.27 5.54 -8.91
N SER A 833 -36.47 6.12 -8.79
CA SER A 833 -37.74 5.38 -8.92
C SER A 833 -38.06 5.04 -10.38
N LEU A 834 -37.63 5.87 -11.34
CA LEU A 834 -37.70 5.58 -12.79
C LEU A 834 -36.58 4.62 -13.24
N LEU A 835 -35.40 4.69 -12.62
CA LEU A 835 -34.22 3.85 -12.81
C LEU A 835 -34.29 2.53 -12.05
N SER A 836 -35.07 2.43 -10.96
CA SER A 836 -35.32 1.16 -10.24
C SER A 836 -36.16 0.19 -11.06
N TYR A 837 -36.85 0.69 -12.09
CA TYR A 837 -37.42 -0.14 -13.15
C TYR A 837 -36.42 -0.57 -14.23
N GLN A 838 -35.16 -0.09 -14.19
CA GLN A 838 -34.20 -0.30 -15.27
C GLN A 838 -32.77 -0.73 -14.87
N TYR A 839 -32.27 -0.55 -13.64
CA TYR A 839 -30.95 -1.05 -13.23
C TYR A 839 -30.86 -1.35 -11.72
N ILE A 840 -30.64 -2.62 -11.37
CA ILE A 840 -30.36 -3.11 -10.00
C ILE A 840 -28.90 -3.56 -9.98
N TRP A 841 -28.00 -2.77 -9.39
CA TRP A 841 -26.61 -3.15 -9.10
C TRP A 841 -26.05 -2.33 -7.93
N SER A 842 -25.89 -2.95 -6.74
CA SER A 842 -24.87 -2.61 -5.70
C SER A 842 -25.12 -3.33 -4.34
N GLU A 843 -25.30 -4.65 -4.29
CA GLU A 843 -25.62 -5.31 -2.99
C GLU A 843 -24.88 -6.62 -2.68
N GLU A 844 -24.02 -7.14 -3.55
CA GLU A 844 -23.42 -8.49 -3.32
C GLU A 844 -21.88 -8.53 -3.41
N THR A 845 -21.20 -7.45 -3.02
CA THR A 845 -19.72 -7.43 -2.85
C THR A 845 -19.26 -7.49 -1.39
N THR A 846 -20.18 -7.54 -0.43
CA THR A 846 -19.87 -7.47 1.02
C THR A 846 -19.09 -8.68 1.53
N GLN A 847 -19.34 -9.88 1.00
CA GLN A 847 -18.56 -11.08 1.36
C GLN A 847 -17.13 -11.08 0.79
N ASP A 848 -16.88 -10.33 -0.30
CA ASP A 848 -15.56 -10.26 -0.93
C ASP A 848 -14.62 -9.27 -0.20
N GLN A 849 -15.16 -8.21 0.38
CA GLN A 849 -14.39 -7.19 1.11
C GLN A 849 -14.00 -7.64 2.53
N GLU A 850 -14.87 -8.39 3.22
CA GLU A 850 -14.64 -8.87 4.59
C GLU A 850 -13.46 -9.85 4.70
N ALA A 851 -13.30 -10.74 3.71
CA ALA A 851 -12.22 -11.70 3.68
C ALA A 851 -10.84 -11.04 3.46
N ILE A 852 -10.76 -10.04 2.57
CA ILE A 852 -9.52 -9.29 2.28
C ILE A 852 -9.05 -8.56 3.55
N GLN A 853 -9.97 -7.95 4.30
CA GLN A 853 -9.67 -7.23 5.55
C GLN A 853 -9.12 -8.15 6.66
N LEU A 854 -9.58 -9.40 6.74
CA LEU A 854 -9.10 -10.39 7.73
C LEU A 854 -7.72 -11.00 7.38
N SER A 855 -7.19 -10.74 6.18
CA SER A 855 -6.00 -11.43 5.70
C SER A 855 -4.66 -10.86 6.20
N GLN A 856 -4.63 -9.65 6.79
CA GLN A 856 -3.39 -8.89 7.07
C GLN A 856 -2.40 -8.82 5.88
N ALA A 857 -2.82 -9.19 4.67
CA ALA A 857 -2.00 -9.05 3.48
C ALA A 857 -1.98 -7.57 3.11
N ARG A 858 -0.87 -6.91 3.48
CA ARG A 858 -0.46 -5.63 2.90
C ARG A 858 0.00 -5.89 1.48
#